data_AF-A0A973HXU7-F1
#
_entry.id   AF-A0A973HXU7-F1
#
_cell.length_a   1.000
_cell.length_b   1.000
_cell.length_c   1.000
_cell.angle_alpha   90.00
_cell.angle_beta   90.00
_cell.angle_gamma   90.00
#
_symmetry.space_group_name_H-M   'P 1'
#
loop_
_entity.id
_entity.type
_entity.pdbx_description
1 polymer ?
#
loop_
_entity_poly.entity_id
_entity_poly.type
_entity_poly.pdbx_seq_one_letter_code
_entity_poly.pdbx_strand_id
1 'polypeptide(L)'
;DMSAEIHTCDATSWDTDLAVYEDATNDCSAMTEIACNGDATILTGCQTFYSHVQLVGVTAGVNYKIRVGSWAAGASGVGQLTINLVVVGPEICDDGIDNDLDGLIDCFDPDCNGSPNCFEGDSVTCSDGIDNDGDGAIDCLDPDCFTFPPCGPEICDDGIDNDGDGGLDCQDADCCFDPSCVINAGDECCLPIEVFDGINAIDQTTFTTSLVPSDITLCPTAVFGQNNLDGWYSYTATVDATYWIHTCDLAGWDTDLLVYDGTDCDNLIPIACNGDSNFFPAGTCQIFYSFVEVTLTAGTTYLIRVGSFGTLTGTGTLNIVSLLCPPMVGLGSSSDCTTGDVTLNWTGNAYDTIEILRDSVLIDTVGGGDTTYTDPGLAAGNYTYQVQGICAGNIGGAEVVVANVASYGGESDVIFAVELPDQIDSVAALQAALDANGIGYVTTTLGPAAWGCLGSGTIVRAWMMTGTYPQYYRIDAADGVSLATAVQNGTSVYFEAGDHWGFVHLITPYDNYDGVDQAVVVDGDDSFLSMNGADSGFGLDTSDLSGTAYNQAAAAIDYTDQINALAGTAGPNAALIWTDAVQGYGTGIFYATDAPYGNTISQSWEFGGFAGDQVDLAARYIAALGGGGGPVGPLFGRGDCNADGGFNIADAIFLLAALFSGGPAGPCLDACDSNGDGSVNIADAIFALAALFSGGPAPSDPAPTDCGVDVDDSDTLDCASFPPCP
;
A
#
# COMPACT_ATOMS: atom_id res chain seq x y z
N ASP A 1 69.78 -22.17 2.95
CA ASP A 1 68.72 -21.63 3.82
C ASP A 1 67.71 -22.73 4.05
N MET A 2 67.13 -22.76 5.23
CA MET A 2 66.17 -23.79 5.65
C MET A 2 64.92 -23.08 6.14
N SER A 3 63.80 -23.78 6.12
CA SER A 3 62.60 -23.38 6.85
C SER A 3 62.64 -24.01 8.24
N ALA A 4 62.30 -23.24 9.27
CA ALA A 4 62.08 -23.76 10.60
C ALA A 4 60.59 -23.77 10.92
N GLU A 5 60.11 -24.93 11.34
CA GLU A 5 58.81 -25.10 11.98
C GLU A 5 59.04 -25.14 13.50
N ILE A 6 58.33 -24.30 14.25
CA ILE A 6 58.52 -24.16 15.69
C ILE A 6 57.16 -24.17 16.38
N HIS A 7 56.94 -25.10 17.30
CA HIS A 7 55.68 -25.21 18.04
C HIS A 7 55.83 -25.67 19.48
N THR A 8 54.80 -25.38 20.27
CA THR A 8 54.67 -25.80 21.69
C THR A 8 53.61 -26.87 21.90
N CYS A 9 53.18 -27.55 20.83
CA CYS A 9 52.25 -28.68 20.88
C CYS A 9 52.76 -29.80 21.80
N ASP A 10 52.03 -30.02 22.89
CA ASP A 10 52.22 -31.06 23.90
C ASP A 10 50.88 -31.28 24.60
N ALA A 11 50.31 -32.48 24.48
CA ALA A 11 48.99 -32.86 25.01
C ALA A 11 48.73 -32.47 26.48
N THR A 12 49.79 -32.27 27.27
CA THR A 12 49.71 -31.96 28.71
C THR A 12 50.17 -30.55 29.08
N SER A 13 50.50 -29.73 28.08
CA SER A 13 50.99 -28.37 28.25
C SER A 13 49.82 -27.40 28.48
N TRP A 14 50.15 -26.12 28.43
CA TRP A 14 49.30 -24.99 28.78
C TRP A 14 49.29 -23.98 27.63
N ASP A 15 48.42 -22.98 27.73
CA ASP A 15 48.21 -21.93 26.74
C ASP A 15 49.45 -21.02 26.59
N THR A 16 50.15 -21.15 25.46
CA THR A 16 51.42 -20.46 25.21
C THR A 16 51.27 -19.39 24.14
N ASP A 17 52.13 -18.37 24.19
CA ASP A 17 52.42 -17.47 23.06
C ASP A 17 53.87 -17.66 22.59
N LEU A 18 54.08 -17.64 21.28
CA LEU A 18 55.41 -17.82 20.67
C LEU A 18 55.79 -16.61 19.82
N ALA A 19 57.01 -16.12 20.01
CA ALA A 19 57.64 -15.15 19.12
C ALA A 19 59.09 -15.55 18.82
N VAL A 20 59.50 -15.42 17.57
CA VAL A 20 60.83 -15.77 17.07
C VAL A 20 61.52 -14.48 16.61
N TYR A 21 62.74 -14.28 17.09
CA TYR A 21 63.54 -13.11 16.78
C TYR A 21 64.86 -13.51 16.11
N GLU A 22 65.26 -12.77 15.08
CA GLU A 22 66.62 -12.80 14.55
C GLU A 22 67.52 -11.86 15.37
N ASP A 23 68.68 -12.37 15.79
CA ASP A 23 69.66 -11.64 16.61
C ASP A 23 71.07 -11.80 16.03
N ALA A 24 71.30 -11.20 14.87
CA ALA A 24 72.58 -11.27 14.17
C ALA A 24 73.76 -10.71 14.98
N THR A 25 73.51 -9.80 15.93
CA THR A 25 74.54 -9.13 16.75
C THR A 25 74.73 -9.74 18.15
N ASN A 26 73.90 -10.71 18.52
CA ASN A 26 73.81 -11.28 19.87
C ASN A 26 73.60 -10.20 20.95
N ASP A 27 72.76 -9.20 20.65
CA ASP A 27 72.38 -8.09 21.51
C ASP A 27 70.85 -8.01 21.60
N CYS A 28 70.29 -8.31 22.78
CA CYS A 28 68.85 -8.35 23.00
C CYS A 28 68.13 -7.00 22.77
N SER A 29 68.86 -5.89 22.69
CA SER A 29 68.29 -4.57 22.38
C SER A 29 68.16 -4.29 20.88
N ALA A 30 68.75 -5.14 20.03
CA ALA A 30 68.83 -4.96 18.58
C ALA A 30 68.16 -6.10 17.77
N MET A 31 67.40 -6.98 18.44
CA MET A 31 66.74 -8.13 17.79
C MET A 31 65.55 -7.70 16.95
N THR A 32 65.27 -8.45 15.88
CA THR A 32 64.10 -8.23 15.00
C THR A 32 63.15 -9.42 15.12
N GLU A 33 61.88 -9.18 15.41
CA GLU A 33 60.86 -10.24 15.41
C GLU A 33 60.55 -10.66 13.96
N ILE A 34 60.58 -11.96 13.68
CA ILE A 34 60.41 -12.51 12.32
C ILE A 34 59.19 -13.44 12.19
N ALA A 35 58.66 -13.96 13.30
CA ALA A 35 57.43 -14.75 13.33
C ALA A 35 56.80 -14.74 14.73
N CYS A 36 55.48 -14.80 14.83
CA CYS A 36 54.77 -15.00 16.10
C CYS A 36 53.41 -15.67 15.89
N ASN A 37 52.96 -16.43 16.89
CA ASN A 37 51.65 -17.10 16.92
C ASN A 37 51.27 -17.40 18.39
N GLY A 38 49.98 -17.33 18.72
CA GLY A 38 49.43 -17.67 20.05
C GLY A 38 48.63 -18.97 20.02
N ASP A 39 47.64 -19.05 19.12
CA ASP A 39 46.68 -20.16 19.04
C ASP A 39 46.68 -20.81 17.64
N ALA A 40 47.25 -21.99 17.52
CA ALA A 40 47.23 -22.79 16.29
C ALA A 40 46.26 -23.97 16.40
N THR A 41 45.75 -24.43 15.25
CA THR A 41 44.77 -25.53 15.16
C THR A 41 45.20 -26.64 14.20
N ILE A 42 46.46 -26.62 13.76
CA ILE A 42 46.94 -27.41 12.61
C ILE A 42 47.40 -28.82 13.04
N LEU A 43 48.04 -28.93 14.19
CA LEU A 43 48.60 -30.17 14.70
C LEU A 43 47.60 -30.83 15.64
N THR A 44 47.45 -32.15 15.52
CA THR A 44 46.58 -32.97 16.35
C THR A 44 47.32 -33.52 17.58
N GLY A 45 46.59 -33.85 18.64
CA GLY A 45 47.17 -34.35 19.89
C GLY A 45 47.84 -33.28 20.77
N CYS A 46 47.64 -32.00 20.47
CA CYS A 46 48.13 -30.88 21.26
C CYS A 46 47.19 -30.54 22.42
N GLN A 47 47.68 -29.74 23.36
CA GLN A 47 46.81 -29.01 24.28
C GLN A 47 45.87 -28.07 23.51
N THR A 48 44.77 -27.67 24.15
CA THR A 48 43.69 -26.88 23.53
C THR A 48 44.17 -25.58 22.88
N PHE A 49 45.17 -24.92 23.47
CA PHE A 49 45.75 -23.67 22.96
C PHE A 49 47.27 -23.80 22.98
N TYR A 50 47.87 -23.82 21.80
CA TYR A 50 49.31 -23.97 21.63
C TYR A 50 49.77 -23.08 20.47
N SER A 51 51.02 -22.67 20.51
CA SER A 51 51.57 -21.81 19.48
C SER A 51 52.25 -22.62 18.40
N HIS A 52 52.06 -22.22 17.14
CA HIS A 52 52.76 -22.79 16.00
C HIS A 52 53.17 -21.69 15.01
N VAL A 53 54.46 -21.58 14.71
CA VAL A 53 54.94 -20.81 13.55
C VAL A 53 55.57 -21.77 12.54
N GLN A 54 55.11 -21.67 11.30
CA GLN A 54 55.62 -22.43 10.17
C GLN A 54 56.39 -21.50 9.23
N LEU A 55 57.24 -22.07 8.38
CA LEU A 55 57.91 -21.34 7.29
C LEU A 55 58.86 -20.22 7.74
N VAL A 56 59.45 -20.35 8.94
CA VAL A 56 60.40 -19.34 9.43
C VAL A 56 61.74 -19.52 8.71
N GLY A 57 62.03 -18.65 7.76
CA GLY A 57 63.31 -18.66 7.04
C GLY A 57 64.50 -18.47 7.99
N VAL A 58 65.34 -19.50 8.11
CA VAL A 58 66.53 -19.48 8.96
C VAL A 58 67.81 -19.68 8.14
N THR A 59 68.80 -18.85 8.47
CA THR A 59 70.12 -18.87 7.83
C THR A 59 71.14 -19.54 8.74
N ALA A 60 71.87 -20.52 8.20
CA ALA A 60 72.89 -21.22 8.96
C ALA A 60 73.97 -20.26 9.48
N GLY A 61 74.22 -20.29 10.79
CA GLY A 61 75.22 -19.44 11.45
C GLY A 61 74.70 -18.12 12.01
N VAL A 62 73.43 -17.78 11.79
CA VAL A 62 72.74 -16.65 12.45
C VAL A 62 72.13 -17.13 13.78
N ASN A 63 72.16 -16.28 14.81
CA ASN A 63 71.51 -16.58 16.09
C ASN A 63 70.04 -16.16 16.04
N TYR A 64 69.16 -17.04 16.49
CA TYR A 64 67.74 -16.76 16.66
C TYR A 64 67.37 -16.91 18.15
N LYS A 65 66.51 -16.03 18.65
CA LYS A 65 65.94 -16.11 20.00
C LYS A 65 64.48 -16.48 19.90
N ILE A 66 64.09 -17.55 20.56
CA ILE A 66 62.70 -18.00 20.64
C ILE A 66 62.16 -17.65 22.01
N ARG A 67 61.09 -16.87 22.04
CA ARG A 67 60.41 -16.43 23.26
C ARG A 67 59.10 -17.19 23.38
N VAL A 68 58.98 -17.96 24.45
CA VAL A 68 57.73 -18.61 24.84
C VAL A 68 57.16 -17.85 26.04
N GLY A 69 55.96 -17.31 25.87
CA GLY A 69 55.20 -16.57 26.86
C GLY A 69 53.93 -17.30 27.25
N SER A 70 53.24 -16.72 28.22
CA SER A 70 51.87 -17.08 28.56
C SER A 70 50.90 -16.04 28.04
N TRP A 71 49.71 -16.50 27.65
CA TRP A 71 48.61 -15.62 27.23
C TRP A 71 48.31 -14.54 28.29
N ALA A 72 48.36 -14.91 29.58
CA ALA A 72 48.00 -14.02 30.68
C ALA A 72 49.09 -13.92 31.76
N ALA A 73 49.20 -12.71 32.33
CA ALA A 73 50.10 -12.42 33.43
C ALA A 73 49.83 -13.33 34.65
N GLY A 74 50.85 -14.07 35.08
CA GLY A 74 50.77 -14.99 36.21
C GLY A 74 50.41 -16.43 35.83
N ALA A 75 50.02 -16.70 34.58
CA ALA A 75 49.93 -18.06 34.05
C ALA A 75 51.34 -18.57 33.70
N SER A 76 51.63 -19.81 34.08
CA SER A 76 52.89 -20.50 33.77
C SER A 76 52.71 -22.00 33.92
N GLY A 77 53.41 -22.79 33.12
CA GLY A 77 53.44 -24.24 33.22
C GLY A 77 54.73 -24.83 32.67
N VAL A 78 54.73 -26.15 32.51
CA VAL A 78 55.81 -26.91 31.86
C VAL A 78 55.26 -27.51 30.56
N GLY A 79 56.11 -27.63 29.55
CA GLY A 79 55.77 -28.21 28.25
C GLY A 79 57.02 -28.36 27.39
N GLN A 80 56.85 -28.90 26.19
CA GLN A 80 57.93 -29.04 25.20
C GLN A 80 57.92 -27.92 24.17
N LEU A 81 59.11 -27.55 23.70
CA LEU A 81 59.31 -26.68 22.53
C LEU A 81 59.98 -27.54 21.45
N THR A 82 59.27 -27.75 20.35
CA THR A 82 59.75 -28.51 19.20
C THR A 82 60.22 -27.55 18.12
N ILE A 83 61.37 -27.86 17.53
CA ILE A 83 61.95 -27.11 16.42
C ILE A 83 62.35 -28.11 15.35
N ASN A 84 61.63 -28.11 14.24
CA ASN A 84 61.92 -28.93 13.06
C ASN A 84 62.54 -28.05 11.98
N LEU A 85 63.57 -28.56 11.31
CA LEU A 85 64.21 -27.86 10.20
C LEU A 85 63.90 -28.62 8.91
N VAL A 86 63.25 -27.94 7.97
CA VAL A 86 62.84 -28.49 6.68
C VAL A 86 63.76 -27.95 5.58
N VAL A 87 64.21 -28.84 4.71
CA VAL A 87 65.03 -28.54 3.53
C VAL A 87 64.12 -28.58 2.31
N VAL A 88 64.02 -27.48 1.57
CA VAL A 88 63.19 -27.40 0.34
C VAL A 88 63.56 -28.50 -0.66
N GLY A 89 62.57 -29.30 -1.09
CA GLY A 89 62.71 -30.46 -1.99
C GLY A 89 61.41 -30.77 -2.75
N PRO A 90 61.38 -31.81 -3.62
CA PRO A 90 60.14 -32.29 -4.25
C PRO A 90 59.15 -32.83 -3.23
N GLU A 91 57.85 -32.71 -3.52
CA GLU A 91 56.77 -33.14 -2.62
C GLU A 91 56.80 -34.63 -2.28
N ILE A 92 56.63 -34.94 -1.00
CA ILE A 92 56.40 -36.30 -0.49
C ILE A 92 54.91 -36.42 -0.21
N CYS A 93 54.22 -37.14 -1.10
CA CYS A 93 52.76 -37.17 -1.20
C CYS A 93 51.99 -37.84 -0.05
N ASP A 94 52.60 -38.07 1.10
CA ASP A 94 52.00 -38.78 2.25
C ASP A 94 52.59 -38.40 3.62
N ASP A 95 53.30 -37.28 3.73
CA ASP A 95 53.99 -36.88 4.97
C ASP A 95 53.36 -35.71 5.72
N GLY A 96 52.30 -35.11 5.17
CA GLY A 96 51.51 -34.05 5.81
C GLY A 96 52.22 -32.70 5.85
N ILE A 97 53.28 -32.50 5.06
CA ILE A 97 54.11 -31.30 5.06
C ILE A 97 54.29 -30.82 3.62
N ASP A 98 54.01 -29.55 3.38
CA ASP A 98 54.39 -28.84 2.15
C ASP A 98 55.94 -28.82 2.01
N ASN A 99 56.50 -29.78 1.28
CA ASN A 99 57.94 -29.99 1.19
C ASN A 99 58.61 -29.04 0.18
N ASP A 100 57.84 -28.55 -0.80
CA ASP A 100 58.31 -27.72 -1.91
C ASP A 100 57.95 -26.23 -1.78
N LEU A 101 57.08 -25.91 -0.82
CA LEU A 101 56.65 -24.59 -0.36
C LEU A 101 55.70 -23.84 -1.29
N ASP A 102 54.88 -24.56 -2.06
CA ASP A 102 53.88 -23.95 -2.96
C ASP A 102 52.50 -23.72 -2.29
N GLY A 103 52.30 -24.28 -1.09
CA GLY A 103 51.10 -24.11 -0.27
C GLY A 103 50.09 -25.24 -0.37
N LEU A 104 50.37 -26.30 -1.12
CA LEU A 104 49.59 -27.54 -1.16
C LEU A 104 50.37 -28.66 -0.43
N ILE A 105 49.64 -29.66 0.06
CA ILE A 105 50.24 -30.79 0.80
C ILE A 105 49.71 -32.10 0.22
N ASP A 106 50.55 -33.12 0.20
CA ASP A 106 50.20 -34.50 -0.14
C ASP A 106 49.39 -34.63 -1.46
N CYS A 107 48.29 -35.39 -1.48
CA CYS A 107 47.50 -35.67 -2.69
C CYS A 107 46.72 -34.47 -3.24
N PHE A 108 46.59 -33.41 -2.45
CA PHE A 108 46.04 -32.13 -2.94
C PHE A 108 47.08 -31.32 -3.72
N ASP A 109 48.35 -31.76 -3.75
CA ASP A 109 49.41 -31.18 -4.55
C ASP A 109 49.41 -31.76 -5.99
N PRO A 110 49.29 -30.92 -7.04
CA PRO A 110 49.39 -31.36 -8.43
C PRO A 110 50.68 -32.13 -8.79
N ASP A 111 51.78 -31.92 -8.06
CA ASP A 111 53.03 -32.63 -8.24
C ASP A 111 52.97 -34.10 -7.73
N CYS A 112 51.89 -34.45 -7.02
CA CYS A 112 51.56 -35.82 -6.58
C CYS A 112 50.68 -36.62 -7.55
N ASN A 113 50.33 -36.03 -8.70
CA ASN A 113 49.50 -36.70 -9.71
C ASN A 113 50.13 -38.01 -10.22
N GLY A 114 49.40 -39.12 -10.01
CA GLY A 114 49.84 -40.48 -10.36
C GLY A 114 50.71 -41.17 -9.30
N SER A 115 50.81 -40.59 -8.10
CA SER A 115 51.42 -41.25 -6.94
C SER A 115 50.56 -42.43 -6.48
N PRO A 116 51.14 -43.61 -6.20
CA PRO A 116 50.41 -44.76 -5.64
C PRO A 116 49.77 -44.49 -4.27
N ASN A 117 50.19 -43.41 -3.61
CA ASN A 117 49.65 -42.99 -2.32
C ASN A 117 48.40 -42.09 -2.48
N CYS A 118 48.06 -41.71 -3.71
CA CYS A 118 46.90 -40.87 -4.04
C CYS A 118 45.96 -41.66 -4.97
N PHE A 119 45.25 -42.63 -4.41
CA PHE A 119 44.43 -43.59 -5.15
C PHE A 119 43.16 -43.94 -4.39
N GLU A 120 42.02 -43.66 -5.00
CA GLU A 120 40.68 -44.03 -4.56
C GLU A 120 40.17 -45.16 -5.46
N GLY A 121 39.78 -46.31 -4.88
CA GLY A 121 39.43 -47.50 -5.70
C GLY A 121 39.77 -48.85 -5.10
N ASP A 122 39.89 -48.93 -3.77
CA ASP A 122 39.87 -50.20 -3.05
C ASP A 122 39.04 -50.13 -1.77
N SER A 123 38.86 -51.27 -1.10
CA SER A 123 37.99 -51.37 0.06
C SER A 123 38.48 -50.66 1.32
N VAL A 124 39.66 -50.03 1.28
CA VAL A 124 40.18 -49.20 2.36
C VAL A 124 39.94 -47.75 2.03
N THR A 125 40.29 -47.32 0.82
CA THR A 125 40.17 -45.92 0.40
C THR A 125 38.73 -45.50 0.11
N CYS A 126 37.89 -46.41 -0.36
CA CYS A 126 36.47 -46.13 -0.61
C CYS A 126 35.57 -46.17 0.65
N SER A 127 36.14 -46.01 1.86
CA SER A 127 35.36 -46.10 3.12
C SER A 127 36.04 -45.44 4.33
N ASP A 128 37.09 -44.66 4.13
CA ASP A 128 37.88 -44.07 5.22
C ASP A 128 37.55 -42.60 5.52
N GLY A 129 36.63 -41.99 4.75
CA GLY A 129 36.15 -40.63 4.94
C GLY A 129 37.11 -39.56 4.42
N ILE A 130 38.09 -39.93 3.59
CA ILE A 130 39.11 -39.05 3.05
C ILE A 130 39.04 -39.11 1.52
N ASP A 131 39.13 -37.94 0.89
CA ASP A 131 39.39 -37.81 -0.55
C ASP A 131 40.84 -38.25 -0.82
N ASN A 132 41.04 -39.53 -1.14
CA ASN A 132 42.35 -40.14 -1.24
C ASN A 132 43.05 -39.81 -2.56
N ASP A 133 42.34 -39.36 -3.60
CA ASP A 133 42.94 -38.99 -4.88
C ASP A 133 42.89 -37.49 -5.24
N GLY A 134 42.18 -36.70 -4.43
CA GLY A 134 42.17 -35.24 -4.45
C GLY A 134 41.19 -34.62 -5.44
N ASP A 135 40.20 -35.38 -5.94
CA ASP A 135 39.26 -34.91 -6.96
C ASP A 135 38.01 -34.20 -6.41
N GLY A 136 37.81 -34.28 -5.08
CA GLY A 136 36.74 -33.64 -4.33
C GLY A 136 35.54 -34.53 -4.03
N ALA A 137 35.51 -35.77 -4.52
CA ALA A 137 34.61 -36.81 -4.03
C ALA A 137 35.24 -37.59 -2.87
N ILE A 138 34.42 -38.27 -2.08
CA ILE A 138 34.88 -39.13 -0.97
C ILE A 138 34.10 -40.44 -0.98
N ASP A 139 34.80 -41.54 -0.73
CA ASP A 139 34.23 -42.87 -0.50
C ASP A 139 33.22 -43.29 -1.61
N CYS A 140 32.01 -43.71 -1.27
CA CYS A 140 31.02 -44.19 -2.25
C CYS A 140 30.38 -43.09 -3.10
N LEU A 141 30.56 -41.82 -2.73
CA LEU A 141 30.22 -40.69 -3.59
C LEU A 141 31.26 -40.50 -4.71
N ASP A 142 32.42 -41.17 -4.62
CA ASP A 142 33.46 -41.17 -5.63
C ASP A 142 33.14 -42.16 -6.78
N PRO A 143 33.08 -41.68 -8.04
CA PRO A 143 32.89 -42.53 -9.22
C PRO A 143 33.91 -43.68 -9.37
N ASP A 144 35.13 -43.52 -8.87
CA ASP A 144 36.19 -44.53 -8.92
C ASP A 144 35.96 -45.67 -7.89
N CYS A 145 35.10 -45.44 -6.90
CA CYS A 145 34.68 -46.41 -5.89
C CYS A 145 33.46 -47.27 -6.28
N PHE A 146 32.72 -46.92 -7.33
CA PHE A 146 31.43 -47.53 -7.72
C PHE A 146 31.43 -49.07 -7.91
N THR A 147 32.59 -49.71 -8.05
CA THR A 147 32.70 -51.17 -8.23
C THR A 147 33.40 -51.90 -7.09
N PHE A 148 33.77 -51.18 -6.03
CA PHE A 148 34.57 -51.70 -4.93
C PHE A 148 33.76 -51.70 -3.64
N PRO A 149 33.65 -52.85 -2.94
CA PRO A 149 33.03 -52.89 -1.61
C PRO A 149 33.73 -51.90 -0.66
N PRO A 150 32.99 -51.13 0.17
CA PRO A 150 31.58 -51.33 0.51
C PRO A 150 30.57 -50.77 -0.50
N CYS A 151 30.99 -50.07 -1.56
CA CYS A 151 30.09 -49.41 -2.50
C CYS A 151 29.42 -50.41 -3.48
N GLY A 152 28.14 -50.20 -3.76
CA GLY A 152 27.24 -51.10 -4.48
C GLY A 152 25.77 -50.88 -4.06
N PRO A 153 24.83 -51.77 -4.38
CA PRO A 153 23.44 -51.64 -3.91
C PRO A 153 23.36 -51.51 -2.39
N GLU A 154 22.45 -50.66 -1.91
CA GLU A 154 22.33 -50.34 -0.49
C GLU A 154 22.22 -51.57 0.43
N ILE A 155 23.01 -51.55 1.49
CA ILE A 155 23.01 -52.51 2.58
C ILE A 155 22.37 -51.84 3.80
N CYS A 156 21.09 -52.11 3.98
CA CYS A 156 20.20 -51.40 4.90
C CYS A 156 20.46 -51.51 6.41
N ASP A 157 21.65 -51.94 6.85
CA ASP A 157 21.98 -52.10 8.27
C ASP A 157 23.48 -51.94 8.63
N ASP A 158 24.31 -51.40 7.73
CA ASP A 158 25.77 -51.29 7.92
C ASP A 158 26.27 -49.86 8.22
N GLY A 159 25.42 -48.85 8.07
CA GLY A 159 25.69 -47.45 8.38
C GLY A 159 26.52 -46.71 7.32
N ILE A 160 26.60 -47.24 6.10
CA ILE A 160 27.31 -46.69 4.95
C ILE A 160 26.30 -46.42 3.83
N ASP A 161 26.49 -45.33 3.09
CA ASP A 161 25.75 -45.02 1.86
C ASP A 161 26.41 -45.82 0.75
N ASN A 162 25.96 -47.05 0.51
CA ASN A 162 26.67 -47.96 -0.38
C ASN A 162 26.49 -47.56 -1.85
N ASP A 163 25.33 -47.05 -2.25
CA ASP A 163 25.09 -46.69 -3.66
C ASP A 163 25.34 -45.21 -3.99
N GLY A 164 25.62 -44.40 -2.98
CA GLY A 164 26.10 -43.03 -3.12
C GLY A 164 25.00 -42.03 -3.48
N ASP A 165 23.75 -42.33 -3.16
CA ASP A 165 22.61 -41.45 -3.45
C ASP A 165 22.33 -40.43 -2.31
N GLY A 166 23.06 -40.56 -1.20
CA GLY A 166 22.96 -39.74 0.01
C GLY A 166 22.10 -40.36 1.11
N GLY A 167 21.46 -41.51 0.85
CA GLY A 167 20.75 -42.35 1.82
C GLY A 167 21.70 -43.09 2.76
N LEU A 168 21.24 -43.41 3.97
CA LEU A 168 21.96 -44.30 4.89
C LEU A 168 20.98 -45.29 5.50
N ASP A 169 21.21 -46.58 5.29
CA ASP A 169 20.42 -47.67 5.84
C ASP A 169 18.90 -47.44 5.66
N CYS A 170 18.12 -47.44 6.74
CA CYS A 170 16.67 -47.28 6.71
C CYS A 170 16.18 -45.86 6.40
N GLN A 171 17.06 -44.88 6.28
CA GLN A 171 16.71 -43.55 5.77
C GLN A 171 16.83 -43.48 4.24
N ASP A 172 17.33 -44.55 3.63
CA ASP A 172 17.41 -44.74 2.19
C ASP A 172 16.08 -45.25 1.61
N ALA A 173 15.70 -44.73 0.45
CA ALA A 173 14.49 -45.12 -0.26
C ALA A 173 14.58 -46.55 -0.86
N ASP A 174 15.78 -47.02 -1.19
CA ASP A 174 16.02 -48.37 -1.70
C ASP A 174 15.86 -49.44 -0.60
N CYS A 175 15.93 -49.03 0.67
CA CYS A 175 15.78 -49.90 1.83
C CYS A 175 14.33 -50.14 2.29
N CYS A 176 13.35 -49.59 1.59
CA CYS A 176 11.98 -49.51 2.10
C CYS A 176 11.24 -50.83 2.30
N PHE A 177 11.73 -51.90 1.68
CA PHE A 177 11.19 -53.24 1.86
C PHE A 177 12.18 -54.20 2.53
N ASP A 178 13.32 -53.69 3.00
CA ASP A 178 14.27 -54.52 3.72
C ASP A 178 13.71 -54.89 5.10
N PRO A 179 13.73 -56.18 5.49
CA PRO A 179 13.29 -56.62 6.81
C PRO A 179 14.09 -56.02 8.00
N SER A 180 15.29 -55.48 7.78
CA SER A 180 16.08 -54.77 8.80
C SER A 180 15.43 -53.44 9.21
N CYS A 181 14.66 -52.84 8.29
CA CYS A 181 14.05 -51.53 8.45
C CYS A 181 12.61 -51.61 8.93
N VAL A 182 12.31 -50.80 9.96
CA VAL A 182 10.94 -50.62 10.47
C VAL A 182 10.52 -49.19 10.17
N ILE A 183 10.11 -48.97 8.92
CA ILE A 183 9.61 -47.68 8.44
C ILE A 183 8.12 -47.54 8.77
N ASN A 184 7.74 -46.40 9.32
CA ASN A 184 6.33 -46.08 9.51
C ASN A 184 5.71 -45.71 8.16
N ALA A 185 4.48 -46.17 7.90
CA ALA A 185 3.78 -45.74 6.69
C ALA A 185 3.62 -44.21 6.68
N GLY A 186 4.00 -43.59 5.57
CA GLY A 186 3.99 -42.15 5.36
C GLY A 186 5.26 -41.43 5.80
N ASP A 187 6.23 -42.10 6.42
CA ASP A 187 7.47 -41.47 6.89
C ASP A 187 8.45 -41.24 5.73
N GLU A 188 8.61 -42.24 4.86
CA GLU A 188 9.41 -42.16 3.64
C GLU A 188 8.56 -42.28 2.35
N CYS A 189 9.09 -41.69 1.27
CA CYS A 189 8.44 -41.58 -0.05
C CYS A 189 8.01 -42.92 -0.66
N CYS A 190 8.70 -44.00 -0.33
CA CYS A 190 8.52 -45.36 -0.82
C CYS A 190 7.32 -46.09 -0.18
N LEU A 191 6.86 -45.62 0.98
CA LEU A 191 5.72 -46.17 1.73
C LEU A 191 4.67 -45.08 2.01
N PRO A 192 4.18 -44.36 0.98
CA PRO A 192 3.31 -43.21 1.17
C PRO A 192 1.91 -43.63 1.62
N ILE A 193 1.24 -42.78 2.37
CA ILE A 193 -0.17 -42.99 2.77
C ILE A 193 -1.09 -42.62 1.60
N GLU A 194 -1.96 -43.53 1.18
CA GLU A 194 -2.97 -43.22 0.16
C GLU A 194 -4.00 -42.18 0.66
N VAL A 195 -4.23 -41.14 -0.14
CA VAL A 195 -5.19 -40.07 0.12
C VAL A 195 -6.19 -39.93 -1.03
N PHE A 196 -7.33 -39.28 -0.77
CA PHE A 196 -8.46 -39.18 -1.70
C PHE A 196 -9.02 -37.74 -1.78
N ASP A 197 -9.94 -37.51 -2.73
CA ASP A 197 -10.64 -36.23 -2.87
C ASP A 197 -11.40 -35.84 -1.60
N GLY A 198 -11.15 -34.64 -1.10
CA GLY A 198 -11.71 -34.11 0.14
C GLY A 198 -10.69 -34.12 1.26
N ILE A 199 -11.17 -34.36 2.48
CA ILE A 199 -10.40 -34.20 3.72
C ILE A 199 -9.71 -35.50 4.11
N ASN A 200 -8.39 -35.47 4.25
CA ASN A 200 -7.57 -36.58 4.71
C ASN A 200 -6.92 -36.20 6.05
N ALA A 201 -6.93 -37.10 7.03
CA ALA A 201 -6.23 -36.85 8.30
C ALA A 201 -4.72 -37.04 8.11
N ILE A 202 -3.93 -36.12 8.65
CA ILE A 202 -2.46 -36.20 8.66
C ILE A 202 -1.94 -36.12 10.10
N ASP A 203 -0.90 -36.90 10.40
CA ASP A 203 -0.25 -36.96 11.71
C ASP A 203 1.26 -37.13 11.51
N GLN A 204 2.02 -36.08 11.85
CA GLN A 204 3.49 -36.07 11.71
C GLN A 204 4.21 -36.26 13.03
N THR A 205 3.51 -36.63 14.10
CA THR A 205 4.13 -36.69 15.44
C THR A 205 5.16 -37.81 15.59
N THR A 206 5.18 -38.77 14.67
CA THR A 206 6.12 -39.89 14.65
C THR A 206 7.05 -39.92 13.44
N PHE A 207 6.94 -38.94 12.53
CA PHE A 207 7.75 -38.91 11.31
C PHE A 207 9.12 -38.27 11.55
N THR A 208 10.07 -38.65 10.71
CA THR A 208 11.44 -38.15 10.64
C THR A 208 11.61 -37.29 9.39
N THR A 209 12.77 -36.65 9.25
CA THR A 209 13.04 -35.85 8.04
C THR A 209 13.64 -36.75 6.97
N SER A 210 12.97 -36.89 5.84
CA SER A 210 13.45 -37.64 4.69
C SER A 210 14.65 -36.95 4.03
N LEU A 211 15.60 -37.77 3.57
CA LEU A 211 16.82 -37.33 2.88
C LEU A 211 16.57 -36.89 1.44
N VAL A 212 15.39 -37.22 0.87
CA VAL A 212 14.99 -36.76 -0.47
C VAL A 212 15.08 -35.23 -0.52
N PRO A 213 15.91 -34.63 -1.40
CA PRO A 213 16.08 -33.19 -1.43
C PRO A 213 14.77 -32.45 -1.76
N SER A 214 14.51 -31.35 -1.06
CA SER A 214 13.42 -30.44 -1.42
C SER A 214 13.87 -29.53 -2.56
N ASP A 215 13.56 -29.89 -3.80
CA ASP A 215 13.72 -28.99 -4.96
C ASP A 215 12.60 -27.94 -4.98
N ILE A 216 12.92 -26.75 -4.50
CA ILE A 216 12.02 -25.59 -4.39
C ILE A 216 12.14 -24.62 -5.57
N THR A 217 12.78 -25.01 -6.68
CA THR A 217 12.97 -24.13 -7.85
C THR A 217 11.66 -23.60 -8.44
N LEU A 218 10.56 -24.31 -8.23
CA LEU A 218 9.20 -23.91 -8.63
C LEU A 218 8.53 -22.91 -7.69
N CYS A 219 9.15 -22.58 -6.55
CA CYS A 219 8.58 -21.73 -5.50
C CYS A 219 9.48 -20.55 -5.11
N PRO A 220 9.81 -19.64 -6.04
CA PRO A 220 10.70 -18.51 -5.76
C PRO A 220 10.09 -17.45 -4.83
N THR A 221 8.76 -17.45 -4.63
CA THR A 221 8.03 -16.43 -3.86
C THR A 221 7.29 -16.97 -2.64
N ALA A 222 7.21 -18.29 -2.46
CA ALA A 222 6.64 -18.86 -1.25
C ALA A 222 7.73 -18.85 -0.17
N VAL A 223 7.42 -18.31 1.02
CA VAL A 223 8.26 -18.53 2.19
C VAL A 223 8.16 -20.03 2.46
N PHE A 224 9.21 -20.77 2.09
CA PHE A 224 9.30 -22.22 2.23
C PHE A 224 10.30 -22.52 3.34
N GLY A 225 9.88 -23.32 4.32
CA GLY A 225 10.69 -23.72 5.46
C GLY A 225 11.68 -24.83 5.13
N GLN A 226 12.13 -25.54 6.16
CA GLN A 226 13.09 -26.65 6.01
C GLN A 226 12.43 -27.96 5.55
N ASN A 227 11.09 -28.03 5.49
CA ASN A 227 10.35 -29.28 5.24
C ASN A 227 10.78 -30.43 6.16
N ASN A 228 11.00 -30.15 7.44
CA ASN A 228 11.44 -31.16 8.41
C ASN A 228 10.28 -32.06 8.85
N LEU A 229 10.59 -33.26 9.36
CA LEU A 229 9.61 -34.20 9.94
C LEU A 229 8.45 -34.47 8.97
N ASP A 230 8.80 -34.78 7.73
CA ASP A 230 7.88 -34.79 6.62
C ASP A 230 7.10 -36.11 6.48
N GLY A 231 5.89 -35.98 5.95
CA GLY A 231 5.01 -37.08 5.64
C GLY A 231 4.73 -37.18 4.14
N TRP A 232 4.73 -38.40 3.63
CA TRP A 232 4.52 -38.74 2.23
C TRP A 232 3.14 -39.36 2.00
N TYR A 233 2.44 -38.82 1.00
CA TYR A 233 1.09 -39.21 0.65
C TYR A 233 1.00 -39.48 -0.85
N SER A 234 0.25 -40.52 -1.23
CA SER A 234 0.01 -40.87 -2.63
C SER A 234 -1.42 -40.53 -3.03
N TYR A 235 -1.57 -39.77 -4.11
CA TYR A 235 -2.86 -39.34 -4.62
C TYR A 235 -3.02 -39.70 -6.09
N THR A 236 -4.11 -40.38 -6.46
CA THR A 236 -4.46 -40.63 -7.87
C THR A 236 -5.58 -39.69 -8.29
N ALA A 237 -5.30 -38.79 -9.23
CA ALA A 237 -6.26 -37.79 -9.67
C ALA A 237 -7.49 -38.44 -10.30
N THR A 238 -8.67 -37.98 -9.90
CA THR A 238 -9.95 -38.58 -10.32
C THR A 238 -10.50 -37.97 -11.62
N VAL A 239 -10.09 -36.76 -11.96
CA VAL A 239 -10.56 -35.99 -13.13
C VAL A 239 -9.42 -35.12 -13.69
N ASP A 240 -9.49 -34.80 -14.99
CA ASP A 240 -8.61 -33.81 -15.61
C ASP A 240 -9.06 -32.43 -15.15
N ALA A 241 -8.38 -31.85 -14.17
CA ALA A 241 -8.75 -30.57 -13.57
C ALA A 241 -7.56 -29.88 -12.92
N THR A 242 -7.76 -28.60 -12.60
CA THR A 242 -6.96 -27.92 -11.59
C THR A 242 -7.41 -28.37 -10.20
N TYR A 243 -6.48 -28.59 -9.29
CA TYR A 243 -6.72 -29.01 -7.92
C TYR A 243 -6.20 -27.98 -6.94
N TRP A 244 -6.97 -27.72 -5.90
CA TRP A 244 -6.49 -27.09 -4.68
C TRP A 244 -6.04 -28.18 -3.71
N ILE A 245 -4.77 -28.13 -3.31
CA ILE A 245 -4.21 -29.00 -2.28
C ILE A 245 -3.70 -28.12 -1.16
N HIS A 246 -4.19 -28.31 0.06
CA HIS A 246 -3.83 -27.45 1.18
C HIS A 246 -3.93 -28.12 2.55
N THR A 247 -3.18 -27.58 3.51
CA THR A 247 -3.10 -28.03 4.91
C THR A 247 -3.86 -27.12 5.89
N CYS A 248 -4.72 -26.24 5.37
CA CYS A 248 -5.58 -25.36 6.19
C CYS A 248 -6.42 -26.15 7.20
N ASP A 249 -6.08 -26.00 8.47
CA ASP A 249 -6.77 -26.57 9.62
C ASP A 249 -6.54 -25.66 10.85
N LEU A 250 -7.61 -25.22 11.53
CA LEU A 250 -7.47 -24.40 12.74
C LEU A 250 -6.67 -25.07 13.86
N ALA A 251 -6.62 -26.40 13.89
CA ALA A 251 -5.82 -27.18 14.83
C ALA A 251 -4.44 -27.57 14.28
N GLY A 252 -4.12 -27.17 13.06
CA GLY A 252 -2.88 -27.48 12.37
C GLY A 252 -1.66 -26.73 12.92
N TRP A 253 -0.52 -27.03 12.33
CA TRP A 253 0.76 -26.40 12.62
C TRP A 253 1.34 -25.75 11.35
N ASP A 254 2.52 -25.17 11.48
CA ASP A 254 3.28 -24.53 10.40
C ASP A 254 3.83 -25.59 9.43
N THR A 255 3.22 -25.70 8.25
CA THR A 255 3.49 -26.75 7.26
C THR A 255 4.26 -26.22 6.06
N ASP A 256 5.00 -27.10 5.41
CA ASP A 256 5.52 -26.96 4.06
C ASP A 256 4.91 -28.02 3.15
N LEU A 257 4.57 -27.70 1.90
CA LEU A 257 3.91 -28.62 0.96
C LEU A 257 4.67 -28.68 -0.36
N LEU A 258 4.94 -29.89 -0.84
CA LEU A 258 5.38 -30.16 -2.22
C LEU A 258 4.45 -31.20 -2.87
N VAL A 259 4.31 -31.09 -4.19
CA VAL A 259 3.63 -32.07 -5.04
C VAL A 259 4.58 -32.48 -6.15
N TYR A 260 4.72 -33.77 -6.37
CA TYR A 260 5.60 -34.38 -7.35
C TYR A 260 4.81 -35.16 -8.41
N ASP A 261 5.27 -35.11 -9.66
CA ASP A 261 4.90 -36.05 -10.71
C ASP A 261 5.84 -37.26 -10.65
N GLY A 262 5.26 -38.45 -10.65
CA GLY A 262 5.97 -39.72 -10.46
C GLY A 262 5.76 -40.35 -9.08
N THR A 263 6.23 -41.59 -8.96
CA THR A 263 6.18 -42.41 -7.73
C THR A 263 7.54 -43.01 -7.39
N ASP A 264 8.59 -42.60 -8.10
CA ASP A 264 9.94 -43.13 -8.02
C ASP A 264 10.80 -42.12 -7.25
N CYS A 265 11.23 -42.49 -6.04
CA CYS A 265 11.84 -41.56 -5.07
C CYS A 265 13.08 -40.85 -5.61
N ASP A 266 13.88 -41.55 -6.42
CA ASP A 266 15.16 -41.06 -6.93
C ASP A 266 14.97 -40.12 -8.13
N ASN A 267 13.79 -40.17 -8.75
CA ASN A 267 13.49 -39.45 -9.99
C ASN A 267 12.23 -38.59 -9.87
N LEU A 268 11.88 -38.13 -8.67
CA LEU A 268 10.72 -37.28 -8.45
C LEU A 268 10.87 -35.93 -9.15
N ILE A 269 9.82 -35.51 -9.86
CA ILE A 269 9.78 -34.21 -10.53
C ILE A 269 8.84 -33.31 -9.73
N PRO A 270 9.33 -32.26 -9.03
CA PRO A 270 8.44 -31.33 -8.36
C PRO A 270 7.57 -30.63 -9.40
N ILE A 271 6.30 -30.41 -9.10
CA ILE A 271 5.34 -29.69 -9.97
C ILE A 271 4.63 -28.53 -9.27
N ALA A 272 4.60 -28.52 -7.93
CA ALA A 272 4.11 -27.40 -7.14
C ALA A 272 4.69 -27.44 -5.72
N CYS A 273 4.82 -26.29 -5.07
CA CYS A 273 5.15 -26.20 -3.65
C CYS A 273 4.61 -24.90 -3.02
N ASN A 274 4.52 -24.87 -1.69
CA ASN A 274 4.22 -23.68 -0.89
C ASN A 274 4.52 -23.96 0.59
N GLY A 275 5.11 -23.01 1.32
CA GLY A 275 5.23 -23.09 2.78
C GLY A 275 4.12 -22.29 3.43
N ASP A 276 4.14 -20.97 3.22
CA ASP A 276 3.14 -20.06 3.76
C ASP A 276 2.16 -19.52 2.70
N SER A 277 0.86 -19.71 2.94
CA SER A 277 -0.22 -19.15 2.13
C SER A 277 -1.06 -18.14 2.90
N ASN A 278 -1.57 -17.15 2.17
CA ASN A 278 -2.56 -16.17 2.63
C ASN A 278 -3.89 -16.26 1.85
N PHE A 279 -4.11 -17.37 1.13
CA PHE A 279 -5.23 -17.53 0.21
C PHE A 279 -6.60 -17.44 0.88
N PHE A 280 -6.79 -18.14 2.00
CA PHE A 280 -8.02 -18.11 2.78
C PHE A 280 -8.10 -16.91 3.74
N PRO A 281 -9.33 -16.38 4.03
CA PRO A 281 -9.51 -15.28 4.96
C PRO A 281 -8.91 -15.56 6.35
N ALA A 282 -8.38 -14.52 6.99
CA ALA A 282 -7.78 -14.62 8.32
C ALA A 282 -8.73 -15.26 9.34
N GLY A 283 -8.22 -16.24 10.10
CA GLY A 283 -9.00 -17.00 11.08
C GLY A 283 -9.76 -18.20 10.53
N THR A 284 -9.58 -18.53 9.24
CA THR A 284 -10.10 -19.78 8.64
C THR A 284 -9.16 -20.97 8.87
N CYS A 285 -7.86 -20.71 8.85
CA CYS A 285 -6.77 -21.69 9.00
C CYS A 285 -5.89 -21.32 10.19
N GLN A 286 -4.96 -22.21 10.55
CA GLN A 286 -3.80 -21.84 11.34
C GLN A 286 -3.00 -20.72 10.66
N ILE A 287 -2.13 -20.03 11.42
CA ILE A 287 -1.44 -18.83 10.96
C ILE A 287 -0.51 -19.11 9.76
N PHE A 288 0.14 -20.27 9.76
CA PHE A 288 1.07 -20.72 8.74
C PHE A 288 0.58 -22.06 8.20
N TYR A 289 0.12 -22.07 6.96
CA TYR A 289 -0.40 -23.24 6.28
C TYR A 289 -0.02 -23.16 4.81
N SER A 290 0.02 -24.32 4.16
CA SER A 290 0.43 -24.42 2.77
C SER A 290 -0.78 -24.57 1.86
N PHE A 291 -0.69 -23.98 0.67
CA PHE A 291 -1.68 -24.10 -0.39
C PHE A 291 -0.99 -24.11 -1.75
N VAL A 292 -1.36 -25.07 -2.60
CA VAL A 292 -0.97 -25.10 -4.00
C VAL A 292 -2.19 -25.25 -4.91
N GLU A 293 -2.11 -24.60 -6.07
CA GLU A 293 -3.02 -24.79 -7.19
C GLU A 293 -2.25 -25.48 -8.33
N VAL A 294 -2.63 -26.71 -8.67
CA VAL A 294 -1.88 -27.55 -9.62
C VAL A 294 -2.81 -28.27 -10.59
N THR A 295 -2.42 -28.38 -11.86
CA THR A 295 -3.23 -29.12 -12.85
C THR A 295 -2.80 -30.58 -12.86
N LEU A 296 -3.76 -31.49 -12.60
CA LEU A 296 -3.52 -32.93 -12.53
C LEU A 296 -4.32 -33.65 -13.63
N THR A 297 -3.77 -34.78 -14.09
CA THR A 297 -4.36 -35.61 -15.15
C THR A 297 -5.05 -36.83 -14.52
N ALA A 298 -6.29 -37.10 -14.92
CA ALA A 298 -7.10 -38.21 -14.43
C ALA A 298 -6.38 -39.56 -14.58
N GLY A 299 -6.33 -40.33 -13.51
CA GLY A 299 -5.71 -41.64 -13.45
C GLY A 299 -4.19 -41.63 -13.29
N THR A 300 -3.54 -40.45 -13.28
CA THR A 300 -2.12 -40.32 -12.91
C THR A 300 -1.99 -40.26 -11.39
N THR A 301 -0.97 -40.94 -10.86
CA THR A 301 -0.61 -40.93 -9.43
C THR A 301 0.50 -39.91 -9.18
N TYR A 302 0.31 -39.10 -8.16
CA TYR A 302 1.21 -38.05 -7.70
C TYR A 302 1.62 -38.32 -6.25
N LEU A 303 2.83 -37.90 -5.87
CA LEU A 303 3.24 -37.86 -4.47
C LEU A 303 3.08 -36.45 -3.91
N ILE A 304 2.57 -36.37 -2.69
CA ILE A 304 2.41 -35.14 -1.93
C ILE A 304 3.27 -35.29 -0.68
N ARG A 305 4.20 -34.35 -0.48
CA ARG A 305 5.05 -34.29 0.70
C ARG A 305 4.61 -33.11 1.54
N VAL A 306 4.27 -33.37 2.79
CA VAL A 306 3.95 -32.33 3.78
C VAL A 306 5.08 -32.33 4.79
N GLY A 307 5.80 -31.24 4.98
CA GLY A 307 6.81 -31.08 6.02
C GLY A 307 6.42 -30.00 7.01
N SER A 308 7.35 -29.68 7.92
CA SER A 308 7.15 -28.72 9.00
C SER A 308 8.26 -27.67 9.05
N PHE A 309 7.92 -26.48 9.54
CA PHE A 309 8.93 -25.47 9.88
C PHE A 309 9.67 -25.86 11.17
N GLY A 310 11.00 -26.02 11.10
CA GLY A 310 11.84 -26.32 12.25
C GLY A 310 11.59 -27.70 12.86
N THR A 311 11.05 -27.75 14.08
CA THR A 311 10.78 -29.01 14.82
C THR A 311 9.32 -29.12 15.27
N LEU A 312 8.46 -28.27 14.70
CA LEU A 312 7.04 -28.32 14.95
C LEU A 312 6.48 -29.63 14.39
N THR A 313 5.58 -30.26 15.14
CA THR A 313 4.82 -31.43 14.68
C THR A 313 3.40 -31.31 15.18
N GLY A 314 2.48 -32.00 14.49
CA GLY A 314 1.10 -32.01 14.91
C GLY A 314 0.25 -32.97 14.09
N THR A 315 -1.05 -32.89 14.38
CA THR A 315 -2.11 -33.54 13.61
C THR A 315 -2.94 -32.48 12.92
N GLY A 316 -3.44 -32.76 11.73
CA GLY A 316 -4.22 -31.81 10.95
C GLY A 316 -4.94 -32.49 9.79
N THR A 317 -5.23 -31.72 8.76
CA THR A 317 -5.90 -32.23 7.56
C THR A 317 -5.19 -31.81 6.28
N LEU A 318 -5.08 -32.75 5.34
CA LEU A 318 -4.71 -32.52 3.95
C LEU A 318 -5.97 -32.55 3.09
N ASN A 319 -6.33 -31.41 2.53
CA ASN A 319 -7.51 -31.25 1.71
C ASN A 319 -7.12 -31.25 0.23
N ILE A 320 -7.75 -32.12 -0.56
CA ILE A 320 -7.51 -32.24 -2.01
C ILE A 320 -8.84 -32.03 -2.73
N VAL A 321 -8.97 -30.93 -3.47
CA VAL A 321 -10.25 -30.55 -4.09
C VAL A 321 -10.04 -30.29 -5.57
N SER A 322 -10.72 -31.06 -6.43
CA SER A 322 -10.78 -30.75 -7.86
C SER A 322 -11.65 -29.53 -8.11
N LEU A 323 -11.09 -28.54 -8.80
CA LEU A 323 -11.82 -27.39 -9.33
C LEU A 323 -12.48 -27.79 -10.65
N LEU A 324 -13.49 -28.65 -10.55
CA LEU A 324 -14.41 -28.90 -11.66
C LEU A 324 -15.23 -27.65 -12.02
N CYS A 325 -15.34 -26.70 -11.08
CA CYS A 325 -15.90 -25.39 -11.30
C CYS A 325 -14.98 -24.31 -10.71
N PRO A 326 -14.32 -23.49 -11.54
CA PRO A 326 -13.39 -22.48 -11.04
C PRO A 326 -14.12 -21.42 -10.19
N PRO A 327 -13.44 -20.76 -9.23
CA PRO A 327 -14.06 -19.67 -8.48
C PRO A 327 -14.42 -18.49 -9.39
N MET A 328 -15.47 -17.76 -9.03
CA MET A 328 -15.78 -16.47 -9.64
C MET A 328 -14.79 -15.42 -9.15
N VAL A 329 -14.34 -14.54 -10.05
CA VAL A 329 -13.40 -13.47 -9.72
C VAL A 329 -13.72 -12.17 -10.45
N GLY A 330 -13.36 -11.05 -9.83
CA GLY A 330 -13.46 -9.72 -10.40
C GLY A 330 -14.88 -9.16 -10.43
N LEU A 331 -15.70 -9.53 -9.44
CA LEU A 331 -17.05 -9.01 -9.29
C LEU A 331 -17.02 -7.52 -8.93
N GLY A 332 -17.58 -6.70 -9.82
CA GLY A 332 -17.83 -5.28 -9.61
C GLY A 332 -19.33 -4.97 -9.66
N SER A 333 -19.71 -3.81 -9.13
CA SER A 333 -21.06 -3.28 -9.22
C SER A 333 -21.04 -1.79 -9.55
N SER A 334 -22.02 -1.34 -10.32
CA SER A 334 -22.32 0.06 -10.58
C SER A 334 -23.82 0.29 -10.50
N SER A 335 -24.25 1.44 -9.97
CA SER A 335 -25.67 1.78 -9.83
C SER A 335 -26.03 2.93 -10.78
N ASP A 336 -27.16 2.81 -11.48
CA ASP A 336 -27.75 3.91 -12.24
C ASP A 336 -28.63 4.76 -11.32
N CYS A 337 -28.24 6.02 -11.19
CA CYS A 337 -28.84 6.96 -10.25
C CYS A 337 -30.19 7.54 -10.70
N THR A 338 -30.60 7.25 -11.93
CA THR A 338 -31.89 7.68 -12.49
C THR A 338 -32.90 6.54 -12.46
N THR A 339 -32.48 5.33 -12.83
CA THR A 339 -33.38 4.17 -12.91
C THR A 339 -33.37 3.30 -11.66
N GLY A 340 -32.32 3.39 -10.84
CA GLY A 340 -32.08 2.49 -9.71
C GLY A 340 -31.56 1.12 -10.14
N ASP A 341 -31.11 0.96 -11.38
CA ASP A 341 -30.58 -0.32 -11.87
C ASP A 341 -29.18 -0.57 -11.31
N VAL A 342 -28.89 -1.79 -10.85
CA VAL A 342 -27.54 -2.22 -10.49
C VAL A 342 -26.97 -3.10 -11.57
N THR A 343 -25.88 -2.69 -12.20
CA THR A 343 -25.13 -3.52 -13.14
C THR A 343 -23.94 -4.15 -12.45
N LEU A 344 -23.96 -5.49 -12.40
CA LEU A 344 -22.86 -6.34 -11.97
C LEU A 344 -22.00 -6.72 -13.18
N ASN A 345 -20.69 -6.86 -12.95
CA ASN A 345 -19.74 -7.35 -13.95
C ASN A 345 -18.73 -8.29 -13.28
N TRP A 346 -18.26 -9.30 -14.00
CA TRP A 346 -17.25 -10.24 -13.50
C TRP A 346 -16.37 -10.78 -14.62
N THR A 347 -15.29 -11.47 -14.26
CA THR A 347 -14.40 -12.11 -15.25
C THR A 347 -15.03 -13.40 -15.76
N GLY A 348 -15.14 -13.54 -17.08
CA GLY A 348 -15.74 -14.73 -17.70
C GLY A 348 -14.91 -16.00 -17.48
N ASN A 349 -15.59 -17.13 -17.31
CA ASN A 349 -14.97 -18.45 -17.15
C ASN A 349 -15.86 -19.55 -17.78
N ALA A 350 -15.40 -20.80 -17.77
CA ALA A 350 -16.14 -21.94 -18.27
C ALA A 350 -17.14 -22.47 -17.23
N TYR A 351 -18.29 -21.81 -17.10
CA TYR A 351 -19.41 -22.28 -16.30
C TYR A 351 -20.50 -22.90 -17.18
N ASP A 352 -21.34 -23.77 -16.61
CA ASP A 352 -22.59 -24.19 -17.26
C ASP A 352 -23.66 -23.09 -17.09
N THR A 353 -23.80 -22.59 -15.86
CA THR A 353 -24.69 -21.49 -15.48
C THR A 353 -24.05 -20.65 -14.38
N ILE A 354 -24.56 -19.44 -14.16
CA ILE A 354 -24.12 -18.56 -13.07
C ILE A 354 -25.34 -18.18 -12.24
N GLU A 355 -25.26 -18.31 -10.93
CA GLU A 355 -26.29 -17.89 -9.99
C GLU A 355 -25.98 -16.48 -9.44
N ILE A 356 -26.99 -15.60 -9.47
CA ILE A 356 -26.92 -14.27 -8.87
C ILE A 356 -27.86 -14.23 -7.66
N LEU A 357 -27.29 -13.98 -6.50
CA LEU A 357 -28.02 -13.78 -5.25
C LEU A 357 -27.94 -12.33 -4.83
N ARG A 358 -29.03 -11.79 -4.30
CA ARG A 358 -29.11 -10.49 -3.64
C ARG A 358 -29.64 -10.70 -2.23
N ASP A 359 -28.91 -10.21 -1.24
CA ASP A 359 -29.19 -10.37 0.19
C ASP A 359 -29.46 -11.84 0.57
N SER A 360 -28.60 -12.73 0.04
CA SER A 360 -28.67 -14.19 0.19
C SER A 360 -29.89 -14.86 -0.45
N VAL A 361 -30.66 -14.15 -1.27
CA VAL A 361 -31.79 -14.69 -2.04
C VAL A 361 -31.39 -14.79 -3.51
N LEU A 362 -31.50 -15.99 -4.10
CA LEU A 362 -31.32 -16.18 -5.54
C LEU A 362 -32.35 -15.34 -6.31
N ILE A 363 -31.86 -14.37 -7.10
CA ILE A 363 -32.70 -13.48 -7.90
C ILE A 363 -32.70 -13.87 -9.38
N ASP A 364 -31.61 -14.46 -9.89
CA ASP A 364 -31.55 -14.95 -11.26
C ASP A 364 -30.48 -16.03 -11.48
N THR A 365 -30.58 -16.74 -12.60
CA THR A 365 -29.57 -17.68 -13.10
C THR A 365 -29.31 -17.40 -14.58
N VAL A 366 -28.09 -16.96 -14.89
CA VAL A 366 -27.69 -16.57 -16.24
C VAL A 366 -26.82 -17.64 -16.90
N GLY A 367 -26.54 -17.48 -18.19
CA GLY A 367 -25.74 -18.43 -18.95
C GLY A 367 -24.29 -18.42 -18.47
N GLY A 368 -23.64 -19.59 -18.47
CA GLY A 368 -22.28 -19.69 -17.95
C GLY A 368 -21.20 -18.87 -18.69
N GLY A 369 -21.51 -18.40 -19.90
CA GLY A 369 -20.65 -17.48 -20.66
C GLY A 369 -20.95 -15.99 -20.44
N ASP A 370 -21.96 -15.65 -19.62
CA ASP A 370 -22.29 -14.26 -19.34
C ASP A 370 -21.24 -13.64 -18.39
N THR A 371 -20.97 -12.35 -18.57
CA THR A 371 -19.97 -11.60 -17.78
C THR A 371 -20.57 -10.38 -17.08
N THR A 372 -21.89 -10.23 -17.17
CA THR A 372 -22.62 -9.08 -16.62
C THR A 372 -24.07 -9.46 -16.38
N TYR A 373 -24.68 -8.80 -15.39
CA TYR A 373 -26.09 -8.88 -15.07
C TYR A 373 -26.59 -7.52 -14.60
N THR A 374 -27.79 -7.13 -15.01
CA THR A 374 -28.42 -5.89 -14.55
C THR A 374 -29.66 -6.23 -13.73
N ASP A 375 -29.69 -5.77 -12.49
CA ASP A 375 -30.81 -5.86 -11.57
C ASP A 375 -31.62 -4.55 -11.60
N PRO A 376 -32.82 -4.54 -12.22
CA PRO A 376 -33.46 -3.29 -12.56
C PRO A 376 -34.34 -2.71 -11.44
N GLY A 377 -34.37 -1.38 -11.35
CA GLY A 377 -35.41 -0.62 -10.65
C GLY A 377 -35.40 -0.77 -9.13
N LEU A 378 -34.23 -0.82 -8.50
CA LEU A 378 -34.11 -0.93 -7.07
C LEU A 378 -34.42 0.40 -6.37
N ALA A 379 -35.04 0.30 -5.20
CA ALA A 379 -35.20 1.44 -4.31
C ALA A 379 -33.85 1.82 -3.71
N ALA A 380 -33.69 3.09 -3.32
CA ALA A 380 -32.47 3.55 -2.67
C ALA A 380 -32.16 2.72 -1.42
N GLY A 381 -30.90 2.29 -1.29
CA GLY A 381 -30.44 1.40 -0.22
C GLY A 381 -29.22 0.58 -0.62
N ASN A 382 -28.72 -0.21 0.33
CA ASN A 382 -27.53 -1.03 0.15
C ASN A 382 -27.96 -2.47 -0.08
N TYR A 383 -27.42 -3.11 -1.12
CA TYR A 383 -27.73 -4.49 -1.49
C TYR A 383 -26.44 -5.29 -1.57
N THR A 384 -26.42 -6.45 -0.90
CA THR A 384 -25.28 -7.37 -0.99
C THR A 384 -25.54 -8.36 -2.12
N TYR A 385 -24.69 -8.37 -3.14
CA TYR A 385 -24.72 -9.34 -4.21
C TYR A 385 -23.69 -10.43 -3.99
N GLN A 386 -24.09 -11.67 -4.23
CA GLN A 386 -23.20 -12.82 -4.33
C GLN A 386 -23.38 -13.45 -5.72
N VAL A 387 -22.29 -13.68 -6.42
CA VAL A 387 -22.32 -14.29 -7.76
C VAL A 387 -21.39 -15.51 -7.77
N GLN A 388 -21.89 -16.62 -8.32
CA GLN A 388 -21.20 -17.91 -8.30
C GLN A 388 -21.43 -18.73 -9.56
N GLY A 389 -20.38 -19.37 -10.06
CA GLY A 389 -20.46 -20.27 -11.21
C GLY A 389 -20.92 -21.68 -10.80
N ILE A 390 -21.66 -22.34 -11.69
CA ILE A 390 -22.12 -23.73 -11.53
C ILE A 390 -21.57 -24.59 -12.67
N CYS A 391 -20.97 -25.74 -12.34
CA CYS A 391 -20.43 -26.68 -13.31
C CYS A 391 -20.79 -28.12 -12.90
N ALA A 392 -21.44 -28.86 -13.79
CA ALA A 392 -21.98 -30.20 -13.55
C ALA A 392 -22.82 -30.31 -12.26
N GLY A 393 -23.50 -29.22 -11.88
CA GLY A 393 -24.31 -29.13 -10.65
C GLY A 393 -23.53 -28.83 -9.38
N ASN A 394 -22.22 -28.57 -9.46
CA ASN A 394 -21.39 -28.12 -8.32
C ASN A 394 -21.22 -26.60 -8.36
N ILE A 395 -21.27 -25.97 -7.19
CA ILE A 395 -21.03 -24.53 -7.01
C ILE A 395 -19.51 -24.31 -6.92
N GLY A 396 -18.97 -23.44 -7.76
CA GLY A 396 -17.61 -22.91 -7.63
C GLY A 396 -17.50 -21.88 -6.51
N GLY A 397 -16.30 -21.39 -6.21
CA GLY A 397 -16.14 -20.27 -5.27
C GLY A 397 -16.96 -19.04 -5.69
N ALA A 398 -17.65 -18.41 -4.73
CA ALA A 398 -18.48 -17.22 -4.98
C ALA A 398 -17.71 -15.94 -4.65
N GLU A 399 -18.04 -14.85 -5.35
CA GLU A 399 -17.62 -13.49 -4.95
C GLU A 399 -18.81 -12.65 -4.47
N VAL A 400 -18.51 -11.68 -3.60
CA VAL A 400 -19.52 -10.83 -2.94
C VAL A 400 -19.15 -9.37 -3.14
N VAL A 401 -20.14 -8.54 -3.50
CA VAL A 401 -20.00 -7.09 -3.60
C VAL A 401 -21.21 -6.38 -2.97
N VAL A 402 -21.00 -5.21 -2.38
CA VAL A 402 -22.10 -4.36 -1.89
C VAL A 402 -22.33 -3.25 -2.91
N ALA A 403 -23.54 -3.19 -3.46
CA ALA A 403 -23.96 -2.10 -4.31
C ALA A 403 -24.83 -1.12 -3.50
N ASN A 404 -24.43 0.14 -3.46
CA ASN A 404 -25.26 1.22 -2.94
C ASN A 404 -26.09 1.79 -4.09
N VAL A 405 -27.40 1.65 -4.00
CA VAL A 405 -28.34 2.28 -4.92
C VAL A 405 -28.72 3.62 -4.31
N ALA A 406 -28.29 4.69 -4.94
CA ALA A 406 -28.83 6.02 -4.70
C ALA A 406 -29.65 6.41 -5.92
N SER A 407 -30.78 7.09 -5.72
CA SER A 407 -31.65 7.53 -6.80
C SER A 407 -32.08 8.96 -6.57
N TYR A 408 -32.10 9.77 -7.63
CA TYR A 408 -32.63 11.12 -7.59
C TYR A 408 -33.53 11.38 -8.82
N GLY A 409 -34.51 12.27 -8.67
CA GLY A 409 -35.58 12.53 -9.63
C GLY A 409 -35.23 13.51 -10.75
N GLY A 410 -33.94 13.79 -10.99
CA GLY A 410 -33.46 14.80 -11.95
C GLY A 410 -33.25 16.20 -11.36
N GLU A 411 -33.08 16.30 -10.04
CA GLU A 411 -32.69 17.52 -9.35
C GLU A 411 -31.34 18.06 -9.87
N SER A 412 -31.11 19.36 -9.67
CA SER A 412 -29.86 20.02 -10.10
C SER A 412 -28.81 20.05 -9.00
N ASP A 413 -29.22 19.81 -7.76
CA ASP A 413 -28.40 20.01 -6.58
C ASP A 413 -28.45 18.78 -5.68
N VAL A 414 -27.34 18.48 -5.01
CA VAL A 414 -27.29 17.48 -3.95
C VAL A 414 -26.81 18.11 -2.66
N ILE A 415 -27.51 17.82 -1.56
CA ILE A 415 -27.09 18.17 -0.21
C ILE A 415 -26.54 16.90 0.44
N PHE A 416 -25.25 16.90 0.74
CA PHE A 416 -24.61 15.90 1.58
C PHE A 416 -24.78 16.32 3.03
N ALA A 417 -25.87 15.85 3.64
CA ALA A 417 -26.23 16.05 5.04
C ALA A 417 -25.45 15.08 5.94
N VAL A 418 -24.14 15.26 5.98
CA VAL A 418 -23.22 14.40 6.73
C VAL A 418 -22.84 14.99 8.09
N GLU A 419 -23.25 16.23 8.37
CA GLU A 419 -23.16 16.84 9.70
C GLU A 419 -23.82 15.97 10.77
N LEU A 420 -23.18 15.90 11.95
CA LEU A 420 -23.77 15.23 13.11
C LEU A 420 -24.65 16.22 13.88
N PRO A 421 -25.65 15.75 14.65
CA PRO A 421 -26.52 16.66 15.39
C PRO A 421 -25.75 17.57 16.36
N ASP A 422 -25.83 18.88 16.16
CA ASP A 422 -25.16 19.90 16.96
C ASP A 422 -26.10 21.09 17.29
N GLN A 423 -25.56 22.30 17.50
CA GLN A 423 -26.36 23.49 17.82
C GLN A 423 -26.94 24.21 16.59
N ILE A 424 -26.41 23.95 15.39
CA ILE A 424 -26.70 24.68 14.16
C ILE A 424 -27.03 23.66 13.07
N ASP A 425 -28.29 23.66 12.62
CA ASP A 425 -28.73 22.76 11.56
C ASP A 425 -28.47 23.41 10.20
N SER A 426 -27.26 23.27 9.65
CA SER A 426 -26.89 23.83 8.34
C SER A 426 -27.75 23.21 7.23
N VAL A 427 -28.06 21.92 7.32
CA VAL A 427 -28.90 21.24 6.34
C VAL A 427 -30.29 21.88 6.29
N ALA A 428 -30.94 22.10 7.43
CA ALA A 428 -32.27 22.73 7.45
C ALA A 428 -32.21 24.20 6.99
N ALA A 429 -31.17 24.95 7.37
CA ALA A 429 -30.98 26.33 6.94
C ALA A 429 -30.81 26.43 5.42
N LEU A 430 -29.94 25.58 4.85
CA LEU A 430 -29.70 25.53 3.41
C LEU A 430 -30.94 25.05 2.66
N GLN A 431 -31.62 24.00 3.12
CA GLN A 431 -32.87 23.52 2.51
C GLN A 431 -33.91 24.63 2.43
N ALA A 432 -34.11 25.40 3.51
CA ALA A 432 -35.03 26.53 3.52
C ALA A 432 -34.62 27.63 2.52
N ALA A 433 -33.32 27.92 2.42
CA ALA A 433 -32.80 28.92 1.49
C ALA A 433 -32.90 28.47 0.02
N LEU A 434 -32.60 27.20 -0.28
CA LEU A 434 -32.74 26.62 -1.62
C LEU A 434 -34.21 26.52 -2.04
N ASP A 435 -35.11 26.14 -1.13
CA ASP A 435 -36.56 26.13 -1.37
C ASP A 435 -37.07 27.54 -1.73
N ALA A 436 -36.62 28.56 -0.98
CA ALA A 436 -36.98 29.96 -1.22
C ALA A 436 -36.44 30.48 -2.57
N ASN A 437 -35.28 29.99 -3.01
CA ASN A 437 -34.69 30.28 -4.31
C ASN A 437 -35.21 29.37 -5.44
N GLY A 438 -36.14 28.45 -5.15
CA GLY A 438 -36.75 27.56 -6.14
C GLY A 438 -35.79 26.52 -6.74
N ILE A 439 -34.74 26.14 -6.00
CA ILE A 439 -33.74 25.17 -6.42
C ILE A 439 -34.20 23.76 -6.05
N GLY A 440 -34.21 22.85 -7.02
CA GLY A 440 -34.52 21.44 -6.78
C GLY A 440 -33.27 20.68 -6.32
N TYR A 441 -33.36 20.00 -5.18
CA TYR A 441 -32.26 19.24 -4.59
C TYR A 441 -32.67 17.85 -4.09
N VAL A 442 -31.71 16.94 -4.06
CA VAL A 442 -31.77 15.66 -3.34
C VAL A 442 -30.90 15.74 -2.10
N THR A 443 -31.35 15.19 -0.96
CA THR A 443 -30.56 15.13 0.27
C THR A 443 -30.15 13.69 0.57
N THR A 444 -28.88 13.50 0.94
CA THR A 444 -28.31 12.20 1.32
C THR A 444 -27.50 12.32 2.61
N THR A 445 -27.51 11.27 3.42
CA THR A 445 -26.66 11.15 4.63
C THR A 445 -25.40 10.32 4.38
N LEU A 446 -25.18 9.90 3.13
CA LEU A 446 -23.96 9.20 2.70
C LEU A 446 -22.93 10.22 2.24
N GLY A 447 -21.64 9.94 2.41
CA GLY A 447 -20.56 10.73 1.80
C GLY A 447 -20.58 10.65 0.26
N PRO A 448 -19.92 11.59 -0.45
CA PRO A 448 -19.84 11.64 -1.91
C PRO A 448 -19.51 10.31 -2.59
N ALA A 449 -18.50 9.59 -2.10
CA ALA A 449 -18.09 8.33 -2.71
C ALA A 449 -19.11 7.21 -2.45
N ALA A 450 -19.67 7.16 -1.24
CA ALA A 450 -20.67 6.17 -0.87
C ALA A 450 -22.01 6.40 -1.59
N TRP A 451 -22.35 7.65 -1.89
CA TRP A 451 -23.55 8.00 -2.64
C TRP A 451 -23.44 7.57 -4.11
N GLY A 452 -22.25 7.64 -4.71
CA GLY A 452 -21.95 7.04 -6.03
C GLY A 452 -22.60 7.73 -7.23
N CYS A 453 -23.45 8.74 -7.02
CA CYS A 453 -24.19 9.46 -8.06
C CYS A 453 -23.60 10.82 -8.41
N LEU A 454 -22.63 11.30 -7.64
CA LEU A 454 -22.05 12.62 -7.83
C LEU A 454 -21.28 12.69 -9.15
N GLY A 455 -21.53 13.73 -9.95
CA GLY A 455 -20.94 13.90 -11.28
C GLY A 455 -21.62 13.07 -12.38
N SER A 456 -22.72 12.38 -12.08
CA SER A 456 -23.56 11.69 -13.07
C SER A 456 -24.91 12.39 -13.21
N GLY A 457 -25.36 12.63 -14.45
CA GLY A 457 -26.69 13.15 -14.77
C GLY A 457 -26.84 14.68 -14.62
N THR A 458 -27.88 15.14 -13.91
CA THR A 458 -28.29 16.57 -13.89
C THR A 458 -27.74 17.37 -12.73
N ILE A 459 -27.05 16.73 -11.78
CA ILE A 459 -26.42 17.42 -10.65
C ILE A 459 -25.33 18.35 -11.17
N VAL A 460 -25.49 19.64 -10.96
CA VAL A 460 -24.53 20.71 -11.29
C VAL A 460 -23.92 21.35 -10.06
N ARG A 461 -24.50 21.13 -8.87
CA ARG A 461 -24.00 21.66 -7.59
C ARG A 461 -24.06 20.61 -6.49
N ALA A 462 -22.98 20.52 -5.72
CA ALA A 462 -22.91 19.74 -4.49
C ALA A 462 -22.74 20.67 -3.29
N TRP A 463 -23.55 20.46 -2.27
CA TRP A 463 -23.52 21.20 -1.01
C TRP A 463 -23.06 20.25 0.09
N MET A 464 -21.81 20.39 0.52
CA MET A 464 -21.18 19.54 1.55
C MET A 464 -21.40 20.16 2.93
N MET A 465 -22.43 19.68 3.66
CA MET A 465 -22.72 20.11 5.04
C MET A 465 -22.00 19.15 5.98
N THR A 466 -20.80 19.55 6.45
CA THR A 466 -19.95 18.65 7.23
C THR A 466 -19.92 18.96 8.72
N GLY A 467 -20.50 20.08 9.14
CA GLY A 467 -20.51 20.52 10.53
C GLY A 467 -19.14 20.98 11.03
N THR A 468 -19.04 21.16 12.34
CA THR A 468 -17.86 21.70 13.06
C THR A 468 -17.53 20.84 14.29
N TYR A 469 -16.33 20.99 14.85
CA TYR A 469 -15.92 20.28 16.04
C TYR A 469 -16.89 20.51 17.23
N PRO A 470 -17.26 19.47 18.00
CA PRO A 470 -16.80 18.07 17.92
C PRO A 470 -17.66 17.15 17.04
N GLN A 471 -18.68 17.69 16.36
CA GLN A 471 -19.77 16.97 15.70
C GLN A 471 -19.67 17.06 14.17
N TYR A 472 -18.46 16.91 13.65
CA TYR A 472 -18.14 17.06 12.23
C TYR A 472 -18.00 15.71 11.51
N TYR A 473 -18.16 15.79 10.19
CA TYR A 473 -17.76 14.79 9.23
C TYR A 473 -16.49 15.25 8.53
N ARG A 474 -15.43 14.43 8.54
CA ARG A 474 -14.24 14.67 7.72
C ARG A 474 -14.28 13.74 6.52
N ILE A 475 -14.20 14.30 5.31
CA ILE A 475 -14.12 13.50 4.09
C ILE A 475 -12.91 12.56 4.15
N ASP A 476 -13.10 11.35 3.66
CA ASP A 476 -12.02 10.39 3.49
C ASP A 476 -11.37 10.50 2.09
N ALA A 477 -10.39 9.64 1.83
CA ALA A 477 -9.70 9.63 0.54
C ALA A 477 -10.64 9.30 -0.65
N ALA A 478 -11.66 8.46 -0.43
CA ALA A 478 -12.59 8.09 -1.49
C ALA A 478 -13.55 9.26 -1.79
N ASP A 479 -14.08 9.93 -0.76
CA ASP A 479 -14.89 11.13 -0.90
C ASP A 479 -14.13 12.23 -1.64
N GLY A 480 -12.86 12.45 -1.29
CA GLY A 480 -12.02 13.44 -1.98
C GLY A 480 -11.78 13.11 -3.45
N VAL A 481 -11.63 11.83 -3.81
CA VAL A 481 -11.59 11.40 -5.23
C VAL A 481 -12.91 11.70 -5.94
N SER A 482 -14.04 11.40 -5.28
CA SER A 482 -15.38 11.61 -5.85
C SER A 482 -15.65 13.11 -6.09
N LEU A 483 -15.35 13.97 -5.12
CA LEU A 483 -15.53 15.42 -5.23
C LEU A 483 -14.61 16.03 -6.30
N ALA A 484 -13.32 15.66 -6.31
CA ALA A 484 -12.38 16.12 -7.33
C ALA A 484 -12.85 15.75 -8.74
N THR A 485 -13.32 14.51 -8.93
CA THR A 485 -13.86 14.04 -10.21
C THR A 485 -15.10 14.82 -10.62
N ALA A 486 -15.98 15.13 -9.67
CA ALA A 486 -17.18 15.94 -9.93
C ALA A 486 -16.80 17.36 -10.40
N VAL A 487 -15.86 18.01 -9.71
CA VAL A 487 -15.34 19.33 -10.11
C VAL A 487 -14.68 19.27 -11.49
N GLN A 488 -13.86 18.26 -11.76
CA GLN A 488 -13.27 18.02 -13.08
C GLN A 488 -14.30 17.92 -14.21
N ASN A 489 -15.49 17.43 -13.90
CA ASN A 489 -16.60 17.29 -14.83
C ASN A 489 -17.56 18.49 -14.83
N GLY A 490 -17.23 19.58 -14.14
CA GLY A 490 -18.02 20.81 -14.13
C GLY A 490 -19.09 20.90 -13.05
N THR A 491 -19.12 19.99 -12.08
CA THR A 491 -19.99 20.12 -10.90
C THR A 491 -19.35 21.09 -9.92
N SER A 492 -20.05 22.18 -9.60
CA SER A 492 -19.59 23.15 -8.61
C SER A 492 -19.81 22.64 -7.19
N VAL A 493 -18.94 23.00 -6.26
CA VAL A 493 -19.00 22.49 -4.87
C VAL A 493 -19.01 23.65 -3.88
N TYR A 494 -20.02 23.69 -3.02
CA TYR A 494 -19.96 24.40 -1.76
C TYR A 494 -19.49 23.43 -0.67
N PHE A 495 -18.51 23.85 0.11
CA PHE A 495 -17.93 23.07 1.19
C PHE A 495 -17.83 23.92 2.46
N GLU A 496 -18.60 23.55 3.47
CA GLU A 496 -18.38 24.05 4.83
C GLU A 496 -17.64 22.99 5.65
N ALA A 497 -16.64 23.43 6.40
CA ALA A 497 -16.02 22.62 7.44
C ALA A 497 -15.22 23.45 8.42
N GLY A 498 -15.62 23.38 9.69
CA GLY A 498 -14.85 23.94 10.79
C GLY A 498 -13.42 23.43 10.86
N ASP A 499 -13.22 22.14 10.57
CA ASP A 499 -11.99 21.40 10.91
C ASP A 499 -11.49 20.49 9.80
N HIS A 500 -11.90 20.74 8.55
CA HIS A 500 -11.34 19.97 7.43
C HIS A 500 -9.86 20.34 7.24
N TRP A 501 -9.49 21.60 7.47
CA TRP A 501 -8.19 22.14 7.08
C TRP A 501 -7.19 22.38 8.23
N GLY A 502 -7.62 22.71 9.46
CA GLY A 502 -6.71 23.20 10.52
C GLY A 502 -6.26 22.20 11.59
N PHE A 503 -7.05 21.20 11.98
CA PHE A 503 -6.71 20.31 13.11
C PHE A 503 -5.86 19.08 12.72
N VAL A 504 -6.46 18.13 11.99
CA VAL A 504 -5.77 16.94 11.43
C VAL A 504 -6.28 16.77 10.01
N HIS A 505 -5.80 17.65 9.13
CA HIS A 505 -6.19 17.66 7.73
C HIS A 505 -5.73 16.37 7.04
N LEU A 506 -6.68 15.68 6.40
CA LEU A 506 -6.41 14.55 5.52
C LEU A 506 -6.34 15.08 4.10
N ILE A 507 -5.12 15.17 3.55
CA ILE A 507 -4.93 15.61 2.17
C ILE A 507 -5.55 14.58 1.22
N THR A 508 -6.46 15.03 0.39
CA THR A 508 -7.15 14.28 -0.65
C THR A 508 -6.92 14.90 -2.04
N PRO A 509 -7.42 14.28 -3.13
CA PRO A 509 -7.39 14.93 -4.44
C PRO A 509 -8.23 16.21 -4.54
N TYR A 510 -9.25 16.39 -3.68
CA TYR A 510 -10.15 17.54 -3.71
C TYR A 510 -9.45 18.86 -3.33
N ASP A 511 -8.38 18.79 -2.54
CA ASP A 511 -7.55 19.94 -2.14
C ASP A 511 -6.90 20.70 -3.31
N ASN A 512 -6.87 20.10 -4.51
CA ASN A 512 -6.43 20.81 -5.72
C ASN A 512 -7.52 21.71 -6.33
N TYR A 513 -8.73 21.69 -5.76
CA TYR A 513 -9.96 22.26 -6.28
C TYR A 513 -10.74 23.09 -5.25
N ASP A 514 -10.33 23.11 -3.98
CA ASP A 514 -11.05 23.81 -2.90
C ASP A 514 -10.64 25.29 -2.72
N GLY A 515 -9.53 25.69 -3.33
CA GLY A 515 -8.99 27.05 -3.27
C GLY A 515 -8.27 27.41 -1.97
N VAL A 516 -8.00 26.44 -1.09
CA VAL A 516 -7.45 26.67 0.26
C VAL A 516 -5.94 26.41 0.28
N ASP A 517 -5.19 27.35 0.89
CA ASP A 517 -3.74 27.20 1.10
C ASP A 517 -3.44 26.28 2.28
N GLN A 518 -3.22 24.99 1.98
CA GLN A 518 -2.92 23.95 2.96
C GLN A 518 -1.64 24.21 3.78
N ALA A 519 -0.75 25.12 3.37
CA ALA A 519 0.52 25.37 4.05
C ALA A 519 0.42 26.41 5.18
N VAL A 520 -0.68 27.17 5.23
CA VAL A 520 -0.84 28.32 6.15
C VAL A 520 -2.14 28.27 6.93
N VAL A 521 -2.84 27.14 6.90
CA VAL A 521 -4.03 26.94 7.73
C VAL A 521 -3.62 26.88 9.19
N VAL A 522 -4.35 27.63 10.01
CA VAL A 522 -4.16 27.65 11.46
C VAL A 522 -5.51 27.31 12.09
N ASP A 523 -5.46 26.43 13.08
CA ASP A 523 -6.58 26.17 13.98
C ASP A 523 -7.12 27.50 14.55
N GLY A 524 -8.45 27.61 14.62
CA GLY A 524 -9.16 28.80 15.05
C GLY A 524 -8.69 29.30 16.42
N ASP A 525 -8.71 30.61 16.64
CA ASP A 525 -8.26 31.22 17.90
C ASP A 525 -9.41 31.78 18.74
N ASP A 526 -10.58 31.12 18.66
CA ASP A 526 -11.84 31.42 19.36
C ASP A 526 -12.33 32.87 19.22
N SER A 527 -11.87 33.58 18.19
CA SER A 527 -12.01 35.04 18.08
C SER A 527 -12.96 35.51 17.00
N PHE A 528 -13.44 34.61 16.13
CA PHE A 528 -14.36 34.95 15.06
C PHE A 528 -15.77 35.15 15.63
N LEU A 529 -16.11 36.39 15.96
CA LEU A 529 -17.41 36.73 16.57
C LEU A 529 -18.36 37.49 15.62
N SER A 530 -17.84 37.94 14.48
CA SER A 530 -18.59 38.71 13.50
C SER A 530 -18.04 38.46 12.11
N MET A 531 -18.94 38.27 11.16
CA MET A 531 -18.62 37.94 9.78
C MET A 531 -18.44 39.24 8.99
N ASN A 532 -17.27 39.42 8.39
CA ASN A 532 -17.00 40.58 7.56
C ASN A 532 -16.74 40.10 6.14
N GLY A 533 -17.70 40.37 5.27
CA GLY A 533 -17.63 39.92 3.89
C GLY A 533 -16.59 40.70 3.11
N ALA A 534 -16.16 40.10 2.01
CA ALA A 534 -15.22 40.67 1.07
C ALA A 534 -15.72 40.47 -0.36
N ASP A 535 -15.25 41.33 -1.25
CA ASP A 535 -15.41 41.16 -2.69
C ASP A 535 -14.29 40.25 -3.21
N SER A 536 -14.67 39.14 -3.83
CA SER A 536 -13.71 38.22 -4.43
C SER A 536 -13.03 38.80 -5.69
N GLY A 537 -13.63 39.82 -6.32
CA GLY A 537 -13.23 40.36 -7.63
C GLY A 537 -13.51 39.41 -8.80
N PHE A 538 -14.29 38.36 -8.57
CA PHE A 538 -14.59 37.29 -9.53
C PHE A 538 -16.10 36.96 -9.61
N GLY A 539 -16.96 37.92 -9.24
CA GLY A 539 -18.41 37.79 -9.35
C GLY A 539 -19.12 37.25 -8.10
N LEU A 540 -18.40 37.01 -7.00
CA LEU A 540 -19.01 36.79 -5.68
C LEU A 540 -18.59 37.93 -4.74
N ASP A 541 -19.52 38.86 -4.51
CA ASP A 541 -19.35 39.93 -3.53
C ASP A 541 -20.24 39.69 -2.31
N THR A 542 -19.61 39.76 -1.13
CA THR A 542 -20.26 39.69 0.18
C THR A 542 -19.93 40.91 1.05
N SER A 543 -19.21 41.90 0.51
CA SER A 543 -18.67 43.04 1.24
C SER A 543 -19.73 43.88 1.97
N ASP A 544 -20.94 43.94 1.40
CA ASP A 544 -22.13 44.59 1.99
C ASP A 544 -22.70 43.85 3.22
N LEU A 545 -22.37 42.56 3.38
CA LEU A 545 -22.76 41.72 4.53
C LEU A 545 -21.81 41.89 5.73
N SER A 546 -20.95 42.91 5.72
CA SER A 546 -19.97 43.15 6.78
C SER A 546 -20.60 43.53 8.13
N GLY A 547 -20.05 42.97 9.21
CA GLY A 547 -20.56 43.18 10.57
C GLY A 547 -21.78 42.31 10.91
N THR A 548 -22.07 41.30 10.09
CA THR A 548 -23.13 40.33 10.37
C THR A 548 -22.75 39.48 11.58
N ALA A 549 -23.72 39.18 12.45
CA ALA A 549 -23.47 38.34 13.60
C ALA A 549 -23.20 36.90 13.15
N TYR A 550 -22.28 36.24 13.84
CA TYR A 550 -22.06 34.80 13.71
C TYR A 550 -22.75 34.12 14.89
N ASN A 551 -23.87 33.45 14.64
CA ASN A 551 -24.76 32.91 15.67
C ASN A 551 -24.24 31.62 16.31
N GLN A 552 -23.28 30.96 15.66
CA GLN A 552 -22.63 29.77 16.20
C GLN A 552 -21.58 30.13 17.27
N ALA A 553 -21.00 31.32 17.21
CA ALA A 553 -19.95 31.70 18.13
C ALA A 553 -20.44 32.22 19.48
N ALA A 554 -19.72 31.82 20.53
CA ALA A 554 -19.54 32.60 21.73
C ALA A 554 -18.05 32.65 22.10
N ALA A 555 -17.66 33.62 22.92
CA ALA A 555 -16.25 33.77 23.31
C ALA A 555 -15.70 32.46 23.94
N ALA A 556 -14.54 32.01 23.43
CA ALA A 556 -13.82 30.79 23.85
C ALA A 556 -14.45 29.44 23.45
N ILE A 557 -15.40 29.43 22.51
CA ILE A 557 -16.03 28.22 21.97
C ILE A 557 -16.30 28.33 20.46
N ASP A 558 -15.35 28.86 19.71
CA ASP A 558 -15.46 29.06 18.28
C ASP A 558 -14.47 28.15 17.54
N TYR A 559 -15.00 27.39 16.58
CA TYR A 559 -14.31 26.27 15.91
C TYR A 559 -14.00 26.58 14.44
N THR A 560 -13.88 27.86 14.07
CA THR A 560 -13.57 28.24 12.69
C THR A 560 -12.07 28.23 12.42
N ASP A 561 -11.64 27.43 11.44
CA ASP A 561 -10.28 27.49 10.90
C ASP A 561 -9.95 28.83 10.23
N GLN A 562 -8.69 29.26 10.37
CA GLN A 562 -8.13 30.38 9.61
C GLN A 562 -7.62 29.88 8.25
N ILE A 563 -8.28 30.28 7.17
CA ILE A 563 -7.96 29.85 5.81
C ILE A 563 -7.47 31.01 4.95
N ASN A 564 -6.56 30.70 4.02
CA ASN A 564 -6.04 31.65 3.04
C ASN A 564 -6.29 31.14 1.63
N ALA A 565 -6.59 32.05 0.71
CA ALA A 565 -6.82 31.69 -0.68
C ALA A 565 -5.52 31.25 -1.37
N LEU A 566 -5.51 30.05 -1.95
CA LEU A 566 -4.49 29.57 -2.87
C LEU A 566 -5.16 28.83 -4.02
N ALA A 567 -4.96 29.37 -5.22
CA ALA A 567 -5.38 28.71 -6.44
C ALA A 567 -4.67 27.37 -6.63
N GLY A 568 -5.45 26.32 -6.88
CA GLY A 568 -4.98 24.98 -7.20
C GLY A 568 -4.79 24.74 -8.69
N THR A 569 -5.13 23.53 -9.13
CA THR A 569 -4.91 23.08 -10.52
C THR A 569 -5.99 23.53 -11.50
N ALA A 570 -7.09 24.06 -10.98
CA ALA A 570 -8.31 24.37 -11.73
C ALA A 570 -8.38 25.81 -12.26
N GLY A 571 -7.31 26.60 -12.15
CA GLY A 571 -7.25 27.99 -12.60
C GLY A 571 -6.59 28.90 -11.57
N PRO A 572 -6.33 30.19 -11.87
CA PRO A 572 -5.55 31.08 -11.00
C PRO A 572 -6.38 31.92 -10.02
N ASN A 573 -7.71 31.87 -10.06
CA ASN A 573 -8.57 32.90 -9.45
C ASN A 573 -9.19 32.45 -8.13
N ALA A 574 -8.41 32.46 -7.05
CA ALA A 574 -8.91 32.23 -5.68
C ALA A 574 -8.84 33.53 -4.86
N ALA A 575 -9.90 33.85 -4.13
CA ALA A 575 -9.96 35.05 -3.27
C ALA A 575 -10.78 34.80 -2.01
N LEU A 576 -10.47 35.56 -0.95
CA LEU A 576 -11.25 35.55 0.29
C LEU A 576 -12.62 36.21 0.06
N ILE A 577 -13.65 35.61 0.65
CA ILE A 577 -15.01 36.16 0.72
C ILE A 577 -15.44 36.43 2.17
N TRP A 578 -14.80 35.83 3.17
CA TRP A 578 -15.08 36.13 4.58
C TRP A 578 -13.79 36.38 5.35
N THR A 579 -13.80 37.39 6.20
CA THR A 579 -12.66 37.79 7.04
C THR A 579 -13.08 38.16 8.46
N ASP A 580 -12.16 37.95 9.40
CA ASP A 580 -12.28 38.52 10.74
C ASP A 580 -11.82 39.98 10.76
N ALA A 581 -12.67 40.89 11.24
CA ALA A 581 -12.32 42.32 11.30
C ALA A 581 -11.35 42.66 12.45
N VAL A 582 -11.20 41.79 13.46
CA VAL A 582 -10.37 42.06 14.64
C VAL A 582 -8.91 41.68 14.39
N GLN A 583 -8.69 40.56 13.70
CA GLN A 583 -7.42 39.89 13.54
C GLN A 583 -6.95 39.82 12.08
N GLY A 584 -7.86 39.98 11.12
CA GLY A 584 -7.53 40.11 9.70
C GLY A 584 -7.17 38.80 9.00
N TYR A 585 -7.68 37.66 9.48
CA TYR A 585 -7.56 36.37 8.78
C TYR A 585 -8.83 36.03 7.99
N GLY A 586 -8.73 35.09 7.05
CA GLY A 586 -9.83 34.62 6.23
C GLY A 586 -10.56 33.42 6.82
N THR A 587 -11.87 33.32 6.57
CA THR A 587 -12.73 32.19 6.98
C THR A 587 -13.59 31.64 5.84
N GLY A 588 -13.45 32.22 4.65
CA GLY A 588 -14.16 31.79 3.45
C GLY A 588 -13.41 32.18 2.19
N ILE A 589 -13.38 31.28 1.22
CA ILE A 589 -12.70 31.42 -0.06
C ILE A 589 -13.67 31.07 -1.19
N PHE A 590 -13.62 31.87 -2.24
CA PHE A 590 -14.19 31.53 -3.53
C PHE A 590 -13.08 31.21 -4.52
N TYR A 591 -13.20 30.08 -5.20
CA TYR A 591 -12.31 29.68 -6.27
C TYR A 591 -13.08 29.65 -7.59
N ALA A 592 -12.88 30.69 -8.41
CA ALA A 592 -13.39 30.80 -9.76
C ALA A 592 -12.49 29.98 -10.70
N THR A 593 -12.93 28.77 -11.02
CA THR A 593 -12.18 27.82 -11.83
C THR A 593 -12.33 28.07 -13.33
N ASP A 594 -11.34 27.66 -14.11
CA ASP A 594 -11.38 27.70 -15.57
C ASP A 594 -12.26 26.56 -16.10
N ALA A 595 -13.06 26.82 -17.15
CA ALA A 595 -13.82 25.75 -17.80
C ALA A 595 -12.88 24.61 -18.29
N PRO A 596 -13.24 23.33 -18.10
CA PRO A 596 -14.58 22.82 -17.75
C PRO A 596 -14.82 22.62 -16.25
N TYR A 597 -13.92 23.07 -15.37
CA TYR A 597 -14.04 22.84 -13.94
C TYR A 597 -15.27 23.54 -13.33
N GLY A 598 -15.84 22.92 -12.29
CA GLY A 598 -16.87 23.55 -11.47
C GLY A 598 -16.25 24.49 -10.44
N ASN A 599 -16.89 25.62 -10.18
CA ASN A 599 -16.40 26.56 -9.18
C ASN A 599 -16.56 26.00 -7.76
N THR A 600 -15.74 26.46 -6.84
CA THR A 600 -15.83 26.03 -5.44
C THR A 600 -15.92 27.20 -4.47
N ILE A 601 -16.72 27.02 -3.43
CA ILE A 601 -16.78 27.90 -2.26
C ILE A 601 -16.40 27.04 -1.06
N SER A 602 -15.34 27.44 -0.35
CA SER A 602 -14.83 26.75 0.82
C SER A 602 -14.89 27.70 2.00
N GLN A 603 -15.57 27.30 3.08
CA GLN A 603 -15.72 28.12 4.27
C GLN A 603 -15.52 27.32 5.55
N SER A 604 -14.90 27.96 6.54
CA SER A 604 -14.58 27.33 7.83
C SER A 604 -15.70 27.44 8.86
N TRP A 605 -16.86 27.97 8.49
CA TRP A 605 -18.01 28.13 9.36
C TRP A 605 -19.25 27.49 8.72
N GLU A 606 -20.23 27.13 9.53
CA GLU A 606 -21.47 26.48 9.09
C GLU A 606 -22.50 27.46 8.52
N PHE A 607 -23.11 27.13 7.37
CA PHE A 607 -24.13 27.96 6.71
C PHE A 607 -25.21 28.45 7.67
N GLY A 608 -25.68 27.57 8.56
CA GLY A 608 -26.69 27.91 9.57
C GLY A 608 -26.23 28.92 10.62
N GLY A 609 -24.92 29.10 10.79
CA GLY A 609 -24.29 30.07 11.70
C GLY A 609 -24.37 31.52 11.21
N PHE A 610 -24.66 31.77 9.92
CA PHE A 610 -24.84 33.12 9.38
C PHE A 610 -26.15 33.75 9.87
N ALA A 611 -26.07 34.88 10.57
CA ALA A 611 -27.24 35.56 11.15
C ALA A 611 -27.96 36.54 10.20
N GLY A 612 -27.39 36.79 9.02
CA GLY A 612 -27.99 37.67 8.02
C GLY A 612 -29.12 36.98 7.25
N ASP A 613 -29.44 37.51 6.07
CA ASP A 613 -30.41 36.87 5.19
C ASP A 613 -29.79 35.65 4.49
N GLN A 614 -30.04 34.45 5.03
CA GLN A 614 -29.56 33.19 4.46
C GLN A 614 -30.14 32.92 3.07
N VAL A 615 -31.32 33.46 2.73
CA VAL A 615 -31.91 33.32 1.40
C VAL A 615 -31.12 34.12 0.38
N ASP A 616 -30.75 35.35 0.73
CA ASP A 616 -29.87 36.19 -0.08
C ASP A 616 -28.49 35.54 -0.25
N LEU A 617 -27.88 35.10 0.85
CA LEU A 617 -26.56 34.46 0.81
C LEU A 617 -26.53 33.22 -0.09
N ALA A 618 -27.54 32.35 0.03
CA ALA A 618 -27.66 31.20 -0.85
C ALA A 618 -27.80 31.61 -2.32
N ALA A 619 -28.56 32.67 -2.63
CA ALA A 619 -28.68 33.20 -3.99
C ALA A 619 -27.30 33.61 -4.55
N ARG A 620 -26.49 34.30 -3.72
CA ARG A 620 -25.11 34.67 -4.09
C ARG A 620 -24.25 33.46 -4.43
N TYR A 621 -24.30 32.45 -3.57
CA TYR A 621 -23.53 31.21 -3.76
C TYR A 621 -24.01 30.42 -4.98
N ILE A 622 -25.32 30.27 -5.19
CA ILE A 622 -25.88 29.61 -6.37
C ILE A 622 -25.36 30.27 -7.65
N ALA A 623 -25.33 31.60 -7.69
CA ALA A 623 -24.84 32.35 -8.83
C ALA A 623 -23.36 32.08 -9.13
N ALA A 624 -22.52 32.22 -8.11
CA ALA A 624 -21.08 32.05 -8.19
C ALA A 624 -20.71 30.60 -8.59
N LEU A 625 -21.52 29.63 -8.16
CA LEU A 625 -21.38 28.21 -8.50
C LEU A 625 -21.97 27.85 -9.87
N GLY A 626 -22.22 28.82 -10.76
CA GLY A 626 -22.62 28.59 -12.15
C GLY A 626 -24.14 28.40 -12.35
N GLY A 627 -24.96 28.75 -11.37
CA GLY A 627 -26.43 28.64 -11.42
C GLY A 627 -27.15 29.72 -12.22
N GLY A 628 -26.43 30.73 -12.74
CA GLY A 628 -27.01 31.80 -13.55
C GLY A 628 -27.99 32.65 -12.75
N GLY A 629 -27.49 33.70 -12.10
CA GLY A 629 -28.31 34.66 -11.36
C GLY A 629 -27.55 35.22 -10.17
N GLY A 630 -26.49 36.00 -10.44
CA GLY A 630 -25.79 36.83 -9.44
C GLY A 630 -26.76 37.43 -8.42
N PRO A 631 -26.33 37.68 -7.19
CA PRO A 631 -27.00 38.72 -6.43
C PRO A 631 -26.85 39.98 -7.25
N VAL A 632 -27.95 40.32 -7.89
CA VAL A 632 -28.13 41.60 -8.51
C VAL A 632 -28.11 42.57 -7.35
N GLY A 633 -27.18 43.52 -7.35
CA GLY A 633 -27.24 44.65 -6.43
C GLY A 633 -28.68 45.19 -6.36
N PRO A 634 -29.08 45.86 -5.26
CA PRO A 634 -30.43 46.36 -5.07
C PRO A 634 -30.95 46.99 -6.36
N LEU A 635 -32.15 46.58 -6.76
CA LEU A 635 -32.76 47.03 -8.01
C LEU A 635 -32.63 48.55 -8.12
N PHE A 636 -32.28 49.06 -9.29
CA PHE A 636 -32.13 50.50 -9.48
C PHE A 636 -32.76 50.96 -10.78
N GLY A 637 -32.86 52.29 -10.93
CA GLY A 637 -33.21 52.94 -12.19
C GLY A 637 -32.03 53.79 -12.68
N ARG A 638 -31.52 53.50 -13.87
CA ARG A 638 -30.35 54.18 -14.45
C ARG A 638 -30.66 55.64 -14.75
N GLY A 639 -29.84 56.55 -14.23
CA GLY A 639 -29.97 57.99 -14.40
C GLY A 639 -30.51 58.74 -13.18
N ASP A 640 -31.07 58.06 -12.18
CA ASP A 640 -31.52 58.66 -10.90
C ASP A 640 -30.38 58.66 -9.86
N CYS A 641 -29.34 59.44 -10.14
CA CYS A 641 -28.10 59.43 -9.36
C CYS A 641 -28.28 59.92 -7.90
N ASN A 642 -29.31 60.74 -7.63
CA ASN A 642 -29.59 61.19 -6.26
C ASN A 642 -30.55 60.25 -5.49
N ALA A 643 -31.02 59.18 -6.15
CA ALA A 643 -31.94 58.17 -5.64
C ALA A 643 -33.23 58.76 -5.01
N ASP A 644 -33.81 59.77 -5.67
CA ASP A 644 -35.07 60.40 -5.24
C ASP A 644 -36.34 59.84 -5.90
N GLY A 645 -36.16 58.88 -6.81
CA GLY A 645 -37.20 58.16 -7.54
C GLY A 645 -37.62 58.83 -8.84
N GLY A 646 -36.89 59.83 -9.33
CA GLY A 646 -37.24 60.53 -10.56
C GLY A 646 -36.06 61.08 -11.36
N PHE A 647 -35.95 60.66 -12.62
CA PHE A 647 -34.96 61.19 -13.56
C PHE A 647 -35.23 62.63 -14.00
N ASN A 648 -34.42 63.57 -13.51
CA ASN A 648 -34.56 64.99 -13.78
C ASN A 648 -33.21 65.75 -13.69
N ILE A 649 -33.26 67.09 -13.72
CA ILE A 649 -32.03 67.91 -13.71
C ILE A 649 -31.27 67.82 -12.38
N ALA A 650 -31.94 67.44 -11.29
CA ALA A 650 -31.34 67.26 -9.99
C ALA A 650 -30.26 66.17 -10.01
N ASP A 651 -30.45 65.10 -10.79
CA ASP A 651 -29.50 63.99 -10.92
C ASP A 651 -28.18 64.43 -11.54
N ALA A 652 -28.26 65.16 -12.66
CA ALA A 652 -27.07 65.69 -13.33
C ALA A 652 -26.34 66.71 -12.44
N ILE A 653 -27.06 67.52 -11.66
CA ILE A 653 -26.45 68.46 -10.72
C ILE A 653 -25.79 67.71 -9.56
N PHE A 654 -26.45 66.68 -9.03
CA PHE A 654 -25.96 65.85 -7.94
C PHE A 654 -24.66 65.15 -8.35
N LEU A 655 -24.63 64.54 -9.53
CA LEU A 655 -23.44 63.90 -10.10
C LEU A 655 -22.30 64.90 -10.31
N LEU A 656 -22.56 66.06 -10.92
CA LEU A 656 -21.53 67.09 -11.11
C LEU A 656 -21.00 67.64 -9.77
N ALA A 657 -21.86 67.71 -8.75
CA ALA A 657 -21.45 68.10 -7.41
C ALA A 657 -20.52 67.05 -6.78
N ALA A 658 -20.84 65.76 -6.92
CA ALA A 658 -19.99 64.65 -6.49
C ALA A 658 -18.62 64.68 -7.19
N LEU A 659 -18.60 64.87 -8.51
CA LEU A 659 -17.37 64.86 -9.32
C LEU A 659 -16.45 66.07 -9.10
N PHE A 660 -17.02 67.28 -8.93
CA PHE A 660 -16.22 68.51 -9.02
C PHE A 660 -16.34 69.45 -7.82
N SER A 661 -17.33 69.24 -6.94
CA SER A 661 -17.64 70.16 -5.84
C SER A 661 -17.56 69.52 -4.45
N GLY A 662 -17.11 68.26 -4.35
CA GLY A 662 -16.99 67.53 -3.10
C GLY A 662 -18.35 67.16 -2.48
N GLY A 663 -19.40 67.03 -3.30
CA GLY A 663 -20.67 66.45 -2.89
C GLY A 663 -20.53 64.96 -2.52
N PRO A 664 -21.51 64.40 -1.80
CA PRO A 664 -21.51 62.96 -1.50
C PRO A 664 -21.63 62.15 -2.81
N ALA A 665 -21.00 60.97 -2.85
CA ALA A 665 -21.32 59.97 -3.86
C ALA A 665 -22.77 59.48 -3.63
N GLY A 666 -23.48 59.18 -4.72
CA GLY A 666 -24.82 58.61 -4.65
C GLY A 666 -24.82 57.24 -3.97
N PRO A 667 -25.97 56.79 -3.44
CA PRO A 667 -26.05 55.48 -2.77
C PRO A 667 -25.99 54.30 -3.76
N CYS A 668 -26.09 54.56 -5.06
CA CYS A 668 -26.05 53.58 -6.14
C CYS A 668 -25.25 54.15 -7.31
N LEU A 669 -24.09 53.56 -7.62
CA LEU A 669 -23.20 54.08 -8.66
C LEU A 669 -23.69 53.71 -10.06
N ASP A 670 -24.37 52.57 -10.22
CA ASP A 670 -24.98 52.19 -11.50
C ASP A 670 -26.13 53.13 -11.89
N ALA A 671 -26.85 53.66 -10.91
CA ALA A 671 -27.82 54.74 -11.15
C ALA A 671 -27.15 56.04 -11.62
N CYS A 672 -25.89 56.28 -11.24
CA CYS A 672 -25.12 57.45 -11.64
C CYS A 672 -24.43 57.30 -13.00
N ASP A 673 -24.17 56.07 -13.45
CA ASP A 673 -23.71 55.76 -14.81
C ASP A 673 -24.90 55.82 -15.80
N SER A 674 -25.18 57.03 -16.26
CA SER A 674 -26.36 57.32 -17.08
C SER A 674 -26.21 56.86 -18.53
N ASN A 675 -24.99 56.75 -19.04
CA ASN A 675 -24.73 56.30 -20.41
C ASN A 675 -24.41 54.81 -20.53
N GLY A 676 -24.25 54.11 -19.40
CA GLY A 676 -24.03 52.67 -19.32
C GLY A 676 -22.68 52.26 -19.90
N ASP A 677 -21.63 53.04 -19.65
CA ASP A 677 -20.28 52.75 -20.15
C ASP A 677 -19.33 52.13 -19.12
N GLY A 678 -19.86 51.83 -17.93
CA GLY A 678 -19.17 51.19 -16.81
C GLY A 678 -18.25 52.15 -16.06
N SER A 679 -18.53 53.46 -16.11
CA SER A 679 -17.69 54.48 -15.47
C SER A 679 -18.43 55.77 -15.14
N VAL A 680 -18.60 56.09 -13.86
CA VAL A 680 -19.20 57.36 -13.43
C VAL A 680 -18.27 58.56 -13.66
N ASN A 681 -18.57 59.38 -14.66
CA ASN A 681 -17.78 60.54 -15.06
C ASN A 681 -18.62 61.70 -15.63
N ILE A 682 -17.97 62.68 -16.29
CA ILE A 682 -18.67 63.85 -16.84
C ILE A 682 -19.55 63.49 -18.05
N ALA A 683 -19.26 62.39 -18.74
CA ALA A 683 -20.02 61.90 -19.87
C ALA A 683 -21.47 61.58 -19.46
N ASP A 684 -21.67 61.03 -18.27
CA ASP A 684 -22.97 60.72 -17.68
C ASP A 684 -23.84 61.95 -17.49
N ALA A 685 -23.27 63.00 -16.88
CA ALA A 685 -23.98 64.26 -16.68
C ALA A 685 -24.35 64.90 -18.02
N ILE A 686 -23.48 64.81 -19.03
CA ILE A 686 -23.76 65.29 -20.39
C ILE A 686 -24.88 64.46 -21.03
N PHE A 687 -24.82 63.13 -20.88
CA PHE A 687 -25.80 62.20 -21.41
C PHE A 687 -27.18 62.43 -20.79
N ALA A 688 -27.28 62.52 -19.47
CA ALA A 688 -28.52 62.82 -18.75
C ALA A 688 -29.14 64.16 -19.18
N LEU A 689 -28.34 65.23 -19.28
CA LEU A 689 -28.82 66.53 -19.76
C LEU A 689 -29.25 66.51 -21.24
N ALA A 690 -28.57 65.72 -22.07
CA ALA A 690 -28.93 65.54 -23.47
C ALA A 690 -30.27 64.80 -23.61
N ALA A 691 -30.49 63.75 -22.82
CA ALA A 691 -31.75 63.02 -22.73
C ALA A 691 -32.91 63.94 -22.29
N LEU A 692 -32.69 64.77 -21.27
CA LEU A 692 -33.72 65.65 -20.70
C LEU A 692 -34.08 66.85 -21.59
N PHE A 693 -33.11 67.47 -22.27
CA PHE A 693 -33.32 68.78 -22.90
C PHE A 693 -32.99 68.86 -24.39
N SER A 694 -32.22 67.91 -24.92
CA SER A 694 -31.70 67.98 -26.30
C SER A 694 -32.24 66.88 -27.22
N GLY A 695 -33.16 66.03 -26.73
CA GLY A 695 -33.73 64.92 -27.49
C GLY A 695 -32.74 63.77 -27.71
N GLY A 696 -31.75 63.62 -26.82
CA GLY A 696 -30.87 62.45 -26.78
C GLY A 696 -31.62 61.17 -26.40
N PRO A 697 -31.00 59.99 -26.55
CA PRO A 697 -31.57 58.73 -26.09
C PRO A 697 -31.77 58.76 -24.57
N ALA A 698 -32.82 58.09 -24.07
CA ALA A 698 -32.98 57.84 -22.65
C ALA A 698 -31.91 56.85 -22.16
N PRO A 699 -31.57 56.84 -20.86
CA PRO A 699 -30.72 55.80 -20.27
C PRO A 699 -31.25 54.40 -20.60
N SER A 700 -30.33 53.46 -20.83
CA SER A 700 -30.63 52.06 -21.09
C SER A 700 -31.25 51.37 -19.89
N ASP A 701 -31.77 50.16 -20.09
CA ASP A 701 -32.34 49.37 -19.00
C ASP A 701 -31.27 49.05 -17.93
N PRO A 702 -31.61 49.08 -16.62
CA PRO A 702 -32.91 49.46 -16.05
C PRO A 702 -33.24 50.94 -16.28
N ALA A 703 -34.36 51.23 -16.96
CA ALA A 703 -34.69 52.60 -17.32
C ALA A 703 -34.89 53.46 -16.05
N PRO A 704 -34.79 54.80 -16.13
CA PRO A 704 -34.73 55.64 -14.92
C PRO A 704 -35.92 55.59 -13.95
N THR A 705 -37.04 54.97 -14.35
CA THR A 705 -38.22 54.77 -13.50
C THR A 705 -38.60 53.30 -13.34
N ASP A 706 -37.81 52.39 -13.90
CA ASP A 706 -38.00 50.96 -13.84
C ASP A 706 -36.96 50.38 -12.89
N CYS A 707 -37.41 49.61 -11.90
CA CYS A 707 -36.52 48.89 -10.99
C CYS A 707 -36.05 47.62 -11.67
N GLY A 708 -34.74 47.55 -11.92
CA GLY A 708 -34.12 46.41 -12.56
C GLY A 708 -32.70 46.19 -12.07
N VAL A 709 -32.11 45.13 -12.57
CA VAL A 709 -30.76 44.67 -12.24
C VAL A 709 -29.78 45.24 -13.26
N ASP A 710 -28.50 45.40 -12.90
CA ASP A 710 -27.54 45.65 -13.97
C ASP A 710 -27.46 44.40 -14.86
N VAL A 711 -27.71 44.60 -16.15
CA VAL A 711 -27.67 43.55 -17.17
C VAL A 711 -26.26 43.38 -17.74
N ASP A 712 -25.37 44.34 -17.51
CA ASP A 712 -23.96 44.33 -17.87
C ASP A 712 -23.10 44.45 -16.60
N ASP A 713 -23.20 43.44 -15.73
CA ASP A 713 -22.46 43.32 -14.46
C ASP A 713 -20.99 42.90 -14.68
N SER A 714 -20.33 43.52 -15.66
CA SER A 714 -18.94 43.21 -16.04
C SER A 714 -17.93 44.27 -15.60
N ASP A 715 -18.41 45.36 -15.00
CA ASP A 715 -17.59 46.45 -14.48
C ASP A 715 -17.53 46.47 -12.93
N THR A 716 -16.99 47.54 -12.35
CA THR A 716 -16.75 47.65 -10.90
C THR A 716 -17.73 48.61 -10.21
N LEU A 717 -18.72 49.12 -10.94
CA LEU A 717 -19.79 49.91 -10.38
C LEU A 717 -20.80 48.95 -9.72
N ASP A 718 -21.37 49.39 -8.61
CA ASP A 718 -22.37 48.63 -7.87
C ASP A 718 -23.31 49.60 -7.14
N CYS A 719 -24.41 49.07 -6.63
CA CYS A 719 -25.40 49.78 -5.84
C CYS A 719 -25.38 49.35 -4.38
N ALA A 720 -24.78 50.17 -3.52
CA ALA A 720 -24.84 49.93 -2.07
C ALA A 720 -26.28 50.01 -1.50
N SER A 721 -27.13 50.89 -2.05
CA SER A 721 -28.57 50.91 -1.80
C SER A 721 -29.29 51.78 -2.81
N PHE A 722 -30.53 51.44 -3.16
CA PHE A 722 -31.37 52.30 -3.99
C PHE A 722 -32.79 52.40 -3.42
N PRO A 723 -33.04 53.31 -2.45
CA PRO A 723 -34.32 53.42 -1.74
C PRO A 723 -35.59 53.54 -2.59
N PRO A 724 -35.57 54.11 -3.82
CA PRO A 724 -36.75 54.13 -4.68
C PRO A 724 -37.22 52.76 -5.17
N CYS A 725 -36.35 51.75 -5.14
CA CYS A 725 -36.67 50.39 -5.52
C CYS A 725 -36.74 49.48 -4.28
N PRO A 726 -37.84 48.73 -4.08
CA PRO A 726 -38.04 47.89 -2.90
C PRO A 726 -37.24 46.59 -2.91
#